data_AF-A0A7X6UHU2-F1
#
_entry.id   AF-A0A7X6UHU2-F1
#
_cell.length_a   1.000
_cell.length_b   1.000
_cell.length_c   1.000
_cell.angle_alpha   90.00
_cell.angle_beta   90.00
_cell.angle_gamma   90.00
#
_symmetry.space_group_name_H-M   'P 1'
#
loop_
_entity.id
_entity.type
_entity.pdbx_description
1 polymer ?
#
loop_
_entity_poly.entity_id
_entity_poly.type
_entity_poly.pdbx_seq_one_letter_code
_entity_poly.pdbx_strand_id
1 'polypeptide(L)'
;MNNISSHESLCICGSEKPYNQCCGDSNRCVVIHFPRGKRNKYSTLIENAVGEITDYARHYFYSWETAAISRFTSYAQINHIDEEFTQIFREWFVIDFRFHKDVSPIIDFYLAENDGKFDSNYLQVFQAIKESHLSLYRILWIKNNTLAIRDILNGREFNIEKDLGALNRVIQEGMLLLARMVSIGNTSLLMGRPKVVFSGNRQYLLEEINSIRVQEGIHDPVVFQKEFAEVACGLIMDLKQGIKKNRLKTRSLTFSLQENGKLLNSILSNPEFALLERNEKWLKFTWDNKNASFTRLYLSSKNLLTAADDLSDLISIVQKLNLMWENIIDLQTAEWKDGCNFSSEEEAEEILVDVMHDKYFEDWIKTPHLELEDMTPLQAIKDKKGRILLENLLGDLENIELRARSRGEYYFPTAVIRTRLSMDREKISKEMLQPEAIALQVSKHRVIQELSSYVTVYNWVNEETRMVAITAFDYYKNDEDREKLAWILFMWNEFSKIYRPKVYKAKAWLASLDYSYSYLKGEKITFASSAKKFNISTLLLSSKAQLIIRHFQSIPLDFSVELMSYSYWNEISNREKINVYEEVKQHLKIFAYSVKEHWGKEEQQIHNDFYDNINTAGKFWQGSTSKIYQEFYTQYYELDCLNSESSTIANLFWENQAKRYPPCFKTAAFNLMTSYVGAYKIIPTGKNELIFEDYFSGKKYEMCGNFGANVHENIVPGMLSITRLLPLNGQMWVNEPMFIVLPDMLELFEKNYQMLMERYNPFDITDILYLKIRGKSILKANIMAIDDMEQNTVNMMNQPLQMEWQIANVMHCDEVIKLLNKCSRFRLLYQDQDRTSFIWICSKSEPNYQWGYLVIKQGVILISAPPGKDLNKFIKDIRRTVKSADIVIAFRPFHARTGVLKTIENLFIADLAVFFHKNSDLSLKLLRQDNLSDDNQEWSQGIFLLKLGTLLMDYLHETNKPTR
;
A
#
# COMPACT_ATOMS: atom_id res chain seq x y z
N MET A 1 58.68 37.68 30.42
CA MET A 1 58.74 39.14 30.58
C MET A 1 59.62 39.70 29.47
N ASN A 2 59.23 40.81 28.86
CA ASN A 2 60.09 41.74 28.13
C ASN A 2 59.33 43.07 28.01
N ASN A 3 60.05 44.18 27.87
CA ASN A 3 59.52 45.51 28.16
C ASN A 3 58.46 45.98 27.16
N ILE A 4 57.37 46.55 27.67
CA ILE A 4 56.44 47.39 26.92
C ILE A 4 56.77 48.85 27.29
N SER A 5 57.16 49.65 26.30
CA SER A 5 57.32 51.09 26.47
C SER A 5 55.95 51.76 26.57
N SER A 6 55.82 52.71 27.50
CA SER A 6 54.60 53.49 27.70
C SER A 6 54.33 54.44 26.53
N HIS A 7 53.23 54.23 25.81
CA HIS A 7 52.65 55.24 24.93
C HIS A 7 51.13 55.27 25.05
N GLU A 8 50.59 56.49 25.18
CA GLU A 8 49.17 56.80 25.32
C GLU A 8 48.47 56.79 23.94
N SER A 9 48.61 55.69 23.20
CA SER A 9 47.97 55.57 21.89
C SER A 9 46.44 55.48 22.03
N LEU A 10 45.77 56.40 21.34
CA LEU A 10 44.32 56.35 21.17
C LEU A 10 43.93 55.08 20.40
N CYS A 11 42.77 54.51 20.75
CA CYS A 11 42.37 53.21 20.24
C CYS A 11 41.91 53.32 18.78
N ILE A 12 42.60 52.57 17.91
CA ILE A 12 42.36 52.50 16.45
C ILE A 12 40.99 51.94 16.02
N CYS A 13 40.11 51.61 16.97
CA CYS A 13 38.71 51.28 16.69
C CYS A 13 37.79 52.51 16.52
N GLY A 14 38.34 53.72 16.47
CA GLY A 14 37.58 54.97 16.26
C GLY A 14 36.83 55.48 17.51
N SER A 15 37.27 55.10 18.70
CA SER A 15 36.59 55.46 19.97
C SER A 15 37.21 56.65 20.72
N GLU A 16 38.29 57.22 20.20
CA GLU A 16 39.04 58.38 20.75
C GLU A 16 39.48 58.24 22.23
N LYS A 17 39.55 57.01 22.75
CA LYS A 17 40.00 56.69 24.11
C LYS A 17 41.36 55.99 24.11
N PRO A 18 42.20 56.14 25.16
CA PRO A 18 43.42 55.36 25.32
C PRO A 18 43.16 53.86 25.22
N TYR A 19 44.05 53.11 24.56
CA TYR A 19 43.87 51.68 24.27
C TYR A 19 43.48 50.83 25.51
N ASN A 20 44.15 51.06 26.64
CA ASN A 20 43.92 50.37 27.93
C ASN A 20 42.55 50.67 28.58
N GLN A 21 41.84 51.70 28.14
CA GLN A 21 40.49 52.06 28.59
C GLN A 21 39.42 51.78 27.52
N CYS A 22 39.78 51.01 26.48
CA CYS A 22 38.89 50.64 25.39
C CYS A 22 39.05 49.15 25.05
N CYS A 23 39.78 48.80 23.98
CA CYS A 23 39.97 47.41 23.58
C CYS A 23 40.97 46.63 24.46
N GLY A 24 41.74 47.33 25.30
CA GLY A 24 42.72 46.77 26.22
C GLY A 24 42.25 46.62 27.67
N ASP A 25 40.96 46.82 28.00
CA ASP A 25 40.45 46.54 29.34
C ASP A 25 40.51 45.02 29.64
N SER A 26 41.40 44.65 30.56
CA SER A 26 41.72 43.27 30.90
C SER A 26 40.62 42.51 31.65
N ASN A 27 39.50 43.15 32.03
CA ASN A 27 38.42 42.55 32.84
C ASN A 27 37.56 41.46 32.16
N ARG A 28 37.97 40.92 31.00
CA ARG A 28 37.33 39.74 30.37
C ARG A 28 38.31 38.66 29.94
N CYS A 29 39.32 38.37 30.77
CA CYS A 29 40.12 37.15 30.61
C CYS A 29 39.30 35.90 30.99
N VAL A 30 38.59 35.31 30.02
CA VAL A 30 37.80 34.08 30.24
C VAL A 30 38.74 32.88 30.33
N VAL A 31 39.08 32.46 31.56
CA VAL A 31 39.83 31.24 31.81
C VAL A 31 38.93 30.03 31.55
N ILE A 32 39.07 29.41 30.38
CA ILE A 32 38.33 28.20 30.00
C ILE A 32 38.94 27.00 30.76
N HIS A 33 38.44 26.73 31.96
CA HIS A 33 38.90 25.61 32.79
C HIS A 33 38.23 24.30 32.39
N PHE A 34 39.02 23.26 32.09
CA PHE A 34 38.55 21.94 31.69
C PHE A 34 38.69 20.92 32.86
N PRO A 35 37.59 20.54 33.55
CA PRO A 35 37.66 19.64 34.70
C PRO A 35 37.77 18.16 34.27
N ARG A 36 39.01 17.67 34.15
CA ARG A 36 39.36 16.31 33.70
C ARG A 36 38.44 15.20 34.25
N GLY A 37 38.19 15.19 35.56
CA GLY A 37 37.43 14.12 36.23
C GLY A 37 35.98 13.91 35.76
N LYS A 38 35.31 14.93 35.21
CA LYS A 38 33.96 14.75 34.61
C LYS A 38 33.99 14.39 33.12
N ARG A 39 35.10 14.65 32.43
CA ARG A 39 35.18 14.56 30.96
C ARG A 39 35.42 13.13 30.46
N ASN A 40 36.39 12.42 31.05
CA ASN A 40 36.61 11.02 30.73
C ASN A 40 35.34 10.19 30.95
N LYS A 41 34.55 10.51 32.00
CA LYS A 41 33.25 9.86 32.24
C LYS A 41 32.29 10.05 31.06
N TYR A 42 32.11 11.27 30.54
CA TYR A 42 31.22 11.49 29.40
C TYR A 42 31.74 10.88 28.08
N SER A 43 33.06 10.88 27.84
CA SER A 43 33.63 10.23 26.64
C SER A 43 33.34 8.74 26.64
N THR A 44 33.64 8.04 27.74
CA THR A 44 33.37 6.60 27.88
C THR A 44 31.87 6.29 27.92
N LEU A 45 31.02 7.18 28.46
CA LEU A 45 29.55 6.99 28.36
C LEU A 45 29.04 7.13 26.92
N ILE A 46 29.60 8.03 26.10
CA ILE A 46 29.27 8.13 24.66
C ILE A 46 29.75 6.86 23.94
N GLU A 47 30.97 6.41 24.19
CA GLU A 47 31.53 5.18 23.58
C GLU A 47 30.69 3.94 23.92
N ASN A 48 30.30 3.78 25.18
CA ASN A 48 29.42 2.69 25.64
C ASN A 48 28.03 2.78 24.99
N ALA A 49 27.39 3.95 25.02
CA ALA A 49 26.07 4.18 24.43
C ALA A 49 26.03 3.84 22.94
N VAL A 50 27.07 4.23 22.20
CA VAL A 50 27.20 3.93 20.77
C VAL A 50 27.48 2.43 20.54
N GLY A 51 28.26 1.79 21.42
CA GLY A 51 28.44 0.34 21.43
C GLY A 51 27.12 -0.42 21.61
N GLU A 52 26.31 -0.02 22.59
CA GLU A 52 25.01 -0.63 22.89
C GLU A 52 24.01 -0.50 21.73
N ILE A 53 23.91 0.66 21.07
CA ILE A 53 23.09 0.80 19.85
C ILE A 53 23.68 -0.01 18.69
N THR A 54 25.02 -0.15 18.60
CA THR A 54 25.67 -0.96 17.56
C THR A 54 25.40 -2.46 17.73
N ASP A 55 25.44 -2.98 18.94
CA ASP A 55 25.11 -4.40 19.20
C ASP A 55 23.61 -4.67 19.08
N TYR A 56 22.76 -3.70 19.44
CA TYR A 56 21.33 -3.72 19.13
C TYR A 56 21.07 -3.73 17.60
N ALA A 57 21.77 -2.89 16.83
CA ALA A 57 21.69 -2.87 15.37
C ALA A 57 22.12 -4.21 14.74
N ARG A 58 23.19 -4.82 15.26
CA ARG A 58 23.62 -6.18 14.87
C ARG A 58 22.60 -7.26 15.21
N HIS A 59 21.89 -7.13 16.33
CA HIS A 59 20.92 -8.14 16.75
C HIS A 59 19.61 -8.08 15.94
N TYR A 60 19.06 -6.89 15.72
CA TYR A 60 17.73 -6.71 15.13
C TYR A 60 17.72 -6.21 13.68
N PHE A 61 18.82 -5.62 13.19
CA PHE A 61 18.86 -4.91 11.90
C PHE A 61 20.03 -5.34 10.98
N TYR A 62 20.68 -6.48 11.24
CA TYR A 62 21.84 -6.97 10.47
C TYR A 62 21.62 -7.05 8.95
N SER A 63 20.39 -7.36 8.51
CA SER A 63 20.03 -7.45 7.09
C SER A 63 20.11 -6.11 6.34
N TRP A 64 20.18 -4.99 7.06
CA TRP A 64 20.17 -3.64 6.50
C TRP A 64 21.57 -3.02 6.37
N GLU A 65 22.65 -3.67 6.83
CA GLU A 65 24.00 -3.10 6.70
C GLU A 65 24.37 -2.91 5.21
N THR A 66 23.96 -3.81 4.30
CA THR A 66 24.13 -3.66 2.85
C THR A 66 23.36 -2.47 2.26
N ALA A 67 22.09 -2.31 2.64
CA ALA A 67 21.26 -1.18 2.19
C ALA A 67 21.77 0.16 2.78
N ALA A 68 22.30 0.12 3.99
CA ALA A 68 22.97 1.26 4.62
C ALA A 68 24.27 1.61 3.90
N ILE A 69 25.10 0.63 3.50
CA ILE A 69 26.29 0.87 2.67
C ILE A 69 25.87 1.56 1.37
N SER A 70 24.89 0.98 0.66
CA SER A 70 24.35 1.52 -0.60
C SER A 70 23.85 2.97 -0.45
N ARG A 71 23.11 3.28 0.63
CA ARG A 71 22.66 4.66 0.93
C ARG A 71 23.81 5.58 1.36
N PHE A 72 24.77 5.11 2.15
CA PHE A 72 25.94 5.90 2.56
C PHE A 72 26.82 6.29 1.36
N THR A 73 26.90 5.41 0.37
CA THR A 73 27.59 5.65 -0.90
C THR A 73 26.67 6.16 -2.02
N SER A 74 25.41 6.50 -1.75
CA SER A 74 24.47 6.95 -2.80
C SER A 74 24.79 8.34 -3.38
N TYR A 75 25.50 9.15 -2.59
CA TYR A 75 26.14 10.41 -3.01
C TYR A 75 27.66 10.23 -3.15
N ALA A 76 28.11 8.97 -3.28
CA ALA A 76 29.45 8.60 -3.72
C ALA A 76 29.43 8.10 -5.18
N GLN A 77 30.60 7.82 -5.76
CA GLN A 77 30.77 7.14 -7.06
C GLN A 77 31.50 5.80 -6.92
N ILE A 78 32.06 5.51 -5.75
CA ILE A 78 32.54 4.16 -5.39
C ILE A 78 31.62 3.62 -4.29
N ASN A 79 30.96 2.51 -4.58
CA ASN A 79 30.03 1.83 -3.68
C ASN A 79 30.79 0.92 -2.67
N HIS A 80 31.84 1.47 -2.06
CA HIS A 80 32.68 0.83 -1.06
C HIS A 80 33.07 1.84 0.01
N ILE A 81 33.14 1.41 1.26
CA ILE A 81 33.48 2.24 2.40
C ILE A 81 34.89 1.89 2.85
N ASP A 82 35.83 2.80 2.61
CA ASP A 82 37.23 2.64 3.05
C ASP A 82 37.33 2.37 4.55
N GLU A 83 38.37 1.65 4.97
CA GLU A 83 38.64 1.32 6.38
C GLU A 83 38.67 2.57 7.28
N GLU A 84 39.11 3.70 6.71
CA GLU A 84 39.02 5.01 7.32
C GLU A 84 37.59 5.45 7.67
N PHE A 85 36.64 5.25 6.76
CA PHE A 85 35.25 5.67 6.91
C PHE A 85 34.38 4.65 7.64
N THR A 86 34.81 3.39 7.79
CA THR A 86 34.01 2.33 8.45
C THR A 86 33.53 2.72 9.86
N GLN A 87 34.30 3.49 10.63
CA GLN A 87 33.84 4.01 11.92
C GLN A 87 32.70 5.04 11.77
N ILE A 88 32.85 6.03 10.88
CA ILE A 88 31.81 7.06 10.64
C ILE A 88 30.57 6.43 10.02
N PHE A 89 30.73 5.44 9.14
CA PHE A 89 29.62 4.64 8.62
C PHE A 89 28.85 3.93 9.74
N ARG A 90 29.52 3.27 10.68
CA ARG A 90 28.84 2.60 11.81
C ARG A 90 28.13 3.59 12.73
N GLU A 91 28.77 4.72 13.04
CA GLU A 91 28.17 5.79 13.83
C GLU A 91 26.93 6.38 13.10
N TRP A 92 27.02 6.60 11.78
CA TRP A 92 25.89 7.05 10.96
C TRP A 92 24.77 6.00 10.85
N PHE A 93 25.12 4.72 10.62
CA PHE A 93 24.19 3.60 10.50
C PHE A 93 23.29 3.47 11.73
N VAL A 94 23.82 3.77 12.92
CA VAL A 94 23.07 3.64 14.17
C VAL A 94 22.41 4.95 14.64
N ILE A 95 22.79 6.11 14.10
CA ILE A 95 22.32 7.43 14.58
C ILE A 95 21.48 8.21 13.56
N ASP A 96 21.81 8.16 12.27
CA ASP A 96 21.13 8.95 11.23
C ASP A 96 20.57 8.11 10.08
N PHE A 97 21.10 6.90 9.82
CA PHE A 97 20.55 6.04 8.78
C PHE A 97 19.10 5.67 9.07
N ARG A 98 18.25 5.93 8.07
CA ARG A 98 16.86 5.55 8.06
C ARG A 98 16.61 4.52 6.95
N PHE A 99 15.92 3.44 7.28
CA PHE A 99 15.54 2.36 6.34
C PHE A 99 14.70 2.88 5.15
N HIS A 100 13.89 3.92 5.39
CA HIS A 100 13.22 4.76 4.39
C HIS A 100 13.34 6.23 4.84
N LYS A 101 13.06 7.25 4.00
CA LYS A 101 13.08 8.68 4.44
C LYS A 101 12.22 8.93 5.68
N ASP A 102 11.21 8.08 5.85
CA ASP A 102 10.12 8.15 6.82
C ASP A 102 10.46 7.44 8.15
N VAL A 103 11.51 6.61 8.19
CA VAL A 103 11.77 5.77 9.37
C VAL A 103 12.69 6.46 10.35
N SER A 104 12.40 6.48 11.65
CA SER A 104 13.33 7.09 12.61
C SER A 104 14.63 6.26 12.69
N PRO A 105 15.82 6.86 12.87
CA PRO A 105 17.08 6.10 12.86
C PRO A 105 17.16 5.05 13.97
N ILE A 106 18.13 4.13 13.91
CA ILE A 106 18.21 2.97 14.85
C ILE A 106 18.25 3.42 16.32
N ILE A 107 18.92 4.53 16.65
CA ILE A 107 18.92 5.14 17.98
C ILE A 107 17.50 5.47 18.50
N ASP A 108 16.55 5.82 17.63
CA ASP A 108 15.15 6.09 18.00
C ASP A 108 14.27 4.83 18.12
N PHE A 109 14.75 3.68 17.66
CA PHE A 109 14.20 2.38 18.03
C PHE A 109 14.79 1.95 19.38
N TYR A 110 16.12 1.95 19.51
CA TYR A 110 16.82 1.58 20.73
C TYR A 110 16.36 2.39 21.95
N LEU A 111 16.19 3.71 21.80
CA LEU A 111 15.68 4.59 22.86
C LEU A 111 14.21 4.32 23.19
N ALA A 112 13.37 3.95 22.22
CA ALA A 112 11.96 3.64 22.47
C ALA A 112 11.75 2.25 23.11
N GLU A 113 12.63 1.29 22.83
CA GLU A 113 12.58 -0.07 23.41
C GLU A 113 13.23 -0.17 24.79
N ASN A 114 14.04 0.83 25.16
CA ASN A 114 14.69 0.92 26.47
C ASN A 114 14.31 2.18 27.25
N ASP A 115 13.28 2.88 26.78
CA ASP A 115 12.67 4.02 27.45
C ASP A 115 12.30 3.63 28.90
N GLY A 116 12.74 4.42 29.89
CA GLY A 116 12.55 4.14 31.32
C GLY A 116 13.51 3.13 31.95
N LYS A 117 14.47 2.56 31.20
CA LYS A 117 15.53 1.67 31.74
C LYS A 117 16.85 2.40 32.04
N PHE A 118 16.97 3.67 31.64
CA PHE A 118 18.20 4.46 31.74
C PHE A 118 18.20 5.38 32.97
N ASP A 119 19.37 5.59 33.59
CA ASP A 119 19.60 6.71 34.51
C ASP A 119 19.62 8.04 33.74
N SER A 120 19.04 9.09 34.32
CA SER A 120 19.15 10.51 33.98
C SER A 120 20.46 10.94 33.28
N ASN A 121 21.62 10.56 33.82
CA ASN A 121 22.94 10.92 33.27
C ASN A 121 23.25 10.23 31.94
N TYR A 122 22.66 9.06 31.70
CA TYR A 122 22.84 8.23 30.51
C TYR A 122 21.78 8.54 29.45
N LEU A 123 20.53 8.81 29.88
CA LEU A 123 19.50 9.35 29.00
C LEU A 123 19.94 10.68 28.37
N GLN A 124 20.57 11.59 29.14
CA GLN A 124 21.18 12.81 28.62
C GLN A 124 22.29 12.56 27.58
N VAL A 125 23.04 11.46 27.70
CA VAL A 125 24.07 11.06 26.71
C VAL A 125 23.40 10.63 25.41
N PHE A 126 22.41 9.74 25.46
CA PHE A 126 21.67 9.32 24.26
C PHE A 126 20.95 10.48 23.57
N GLN A 127 20.38 11.41 24.33
CA GLN A 127 19.76 12.62 23.78
C GLN A 127 20.79 13.51 23.09
N ALA A 128 21.96 13.75 23.70
CA ALA A 128 23.02 14.53 23.08
C ALA A 128 23.58 13.86 21.81
N ILE A 129 23.59 12.52 21.74
CA ILE A 129 23.94 11.76 20.52
C ILE A 129 22.85 11.93 19.45
N LYS A 130 21.56 11.75 19.79
CA LYS A 130 20.40 11.95 18.90
C LYS A 130 20.24 13.41 18.40
N GLU A 131 20.60 14.39 19.22
CA GLU A 131 20.57 15.81 18.85
C GLU A 131 21.80 16.23 18.05
N SER A 132 22.92 15.51 18.14
CA SER A 132 24.06 15.68 17.24
C SER A 132 23.72 15.37 15.78
N HIS A 133 24.65 15.72 14.89
CA HIS A 133 24.60 15.47 13.46
C HIS A 133 26.03 15.45 12.93
N LEU A 134 26.25 14.85 11.77
CA LEU A 134 27.55 14.91 11.10
C LEU A 134 27.66 16.25 10.35
N SER A 135 28.80 16.94 10.49
CA SER A 135 29.02 18.23 9.85
C SER A 135 30.49 18.51 9.56
N LEU A 136 30.72 19.53 8.75
CA LEU A 136 32.01 20.08 8.35
C LEU A 136 32.34 21.33 9.17
N TYR A 137 33.34 21.21 10.05
CA TYR A 137 33.78 22.28 10.93
C TYR A 137 35.14 22.83 10.50
N ARG A 138 35.22 24.12 10.18
CA ARG A 138 36.48 24.82 9.94
C ARG A 138 37.20 25.09 11.27
N ILE A 139 38.49 24.75 11.36
CA ILE A 139 39.36 25.18 12.46
C ILE A 139 39.56 26.70 12.39
N LEU A 140 39.23 27.40 13.48
CA LEU A 140 39.42 28.85 13.64
C LEU A 140 40.78 29.18 14.23
N TRP A 141 41.12 28.56 15.37
CA TRP A 141 42.42 28.74 16.03
C TRP A 141 42.82 27.54 16.90
N ILE A 142 44.13 27.38 17.15
CA ILE A 142 44.70 26.33 18.01
C ILE A 142 45.55 26.96 19.12
N LYS A 143 45.21 26.75 20.40
CA LYS A 143 45.96 27.32 21.55
C LYS A 143 46.06 26.32 22.70
N ASN A 144 47.28 25.98 23.11
CA ASN A 144 47.55 24.99 24.16
C ASN A 144 46.78 23.68 23.90
N ASN A 145 45.98 23.22 24.88
CA ASN A 145 45.10 22.06 24.77
C ASN A 145 43.68 22.45 24.34
N THR A 146 43.49 23.56 23.62
CA THR A 146 42.18 24.05 23.19
C THR A 146 42.15 24.31 21.69
N LEU A 147 41.04 23.91 21.06
CA LEU A 147 40.78 24.02 19.63
C LEU A 147 39.43 24.73 19.45
N ALA A 148 39.39 25.78 18.62
CA ALA A 148 38.15 26.44 18.25
C ALA A 148 37.75 26.06 16.82
N ILE A 149 36.49 25.71 16.63
CA ILE A 149 35.95 25.25 15.34
C ILE A 149 34.62 25.96 15.03
N ARG A 150 34.30 26.14 13.73
CA ARG A 150 33.04 26.71 13.25
C ARG A 150 32.41 25.86 12.15
N ASP A 151 31.15 25.50 12.31
CA ASP A 151 30.35 24.82 11.28
C ASP A 151 30.25 25.66 9.99
N ILE A 152 30.50 25.09 8.81
CA ILE A 152 30.50 25.84 7.54
C ILE A 152 29.11 26.08 6.93
N LEU A 153 28.07 25.37 7.41
CA LEU A 153 26.70 25.39 6.88
C LEU A 153 25.76 26.22 7.77
N ASN A 154 25.83 26.05 9.09
CA ASN A 154 25.00 26.75 10.07
C ASN A 154 25.77 27.80 10.92
N GLY A 155 27.10 27.88 10.78
CA GLY A 155 27.92 28.95 11.37
C GLY A 155 28.19 28.87 12.87
N ARG A 156 27.72 27.83 13.58
CA ARG A 156 27.91 27.67 15.04
C ARG A 156 29.38 27.45 15.40
N GLU A 157 29.82 28.03 16.52
CA GLU A 157 31.19 27.90 17.05
C GLU A 157 31.25 27.03 18.30
N PHE A 158 32.34 26.26 18.42
CA PHE A 158 32.62 25.40 19.57
C PHE A 158 34.08 25.55 20.01
N ASN A 159 34.30 25.62 21.33
CA ASN A 159 35.63 25.59 21.96
C ASN A 159 35.81 24.25 22.68
N ILE A 160 36.67 23.39 22.14
CA ILE A 160 36.84 22.00 22.60
C ILE A 160 38.27 21.71 23.05
N GLU A 161 38.47 20.60 23.74
CA GLU A 161 39.81 20.13 24.14
C GLU A 161 40.54 19.53 22.94
N LYS A 162 41.85 19.79 22.82
CA LYS A 162 42.69 19.38 21.68
C LYS A 162 43.10 17.90 21.82
N ASP A 163 42.13 17.00 21.87
CA ASP A 163 42.34 15.56 21.98
C ASP A 163 41.85 14.83 20.72
N LEU A 164 42.65 14.90 19.65
CA LEU A 164 42.37 14.24 18.36
C LEU A 164 43.31 13.04 18.12
N GLY A 165 43.90 12.49 19.19
CA GLY A 165 44.92 11.43 19.10
C GLY A 165 46.07 11.81 18.15
N ALA A 166 46.32 10.97 17.13
CA ALA A 166 47.39 11.18 16.15
C ALA A 166 47.23 12.47 15.31
N LEU A 167 45.99 12.92 15.06
CA LEU A 167 45.70 14.11 14.23
C LEU A 167 46.20 15.41 14.87
N ASN A 168 46.48 15.41 16.18
CA ASN A 168 47.04 16.55 16.91
C ASN A 168 48.38 17.08 16.36
N ARG A 169 49.07 16.28 15.54
CA ARG A 169 50.32 16.63 14.82
C ARG A 169 50.11 17.22 13.43
N VAL A 170 48.91 17.08 12.85
CA VAL A 170 48.60 17.37 11.43
C VAL A 170 47.66 18.57 11.29
N ILE A 171 46.74 18.78 12.24
CA ILE A 171 45.75 19.87 12.16
C ILE A 171 46.37 21.28 12.16
N GLN A 172 45.85 22.13 11.26
CA GLN A 172 46.24 23.53 11.09
C GLN A 172 45.00 24.43 11.01
N GLU A 173 45.19 25.73 11.23
CA GLU A 173 44.11 26.72 11.12
C GLU A 173 43.56 26.80 9.69
N GLY A 174 42.24 26.89 9.53
CA GLY A 174 41.57 26.89 8.24
C GLY A 174 41.27 25.53 7.62
N MET A 175 41.86 24.42 8.11
CA MET A 175 41.44 23.06 7.71
C MET A 175 40.00 22.78 8.10
N LEU A 176 39.35 21.85 7.40
CA LEU A 176 38.01 21.35 7.73
C LEU A 176 38.12 20.02 8.49
N LEU A 177 37.15 19.76 9.37
CA LEU A 177 36.95 18.50 10.07
C LEU A 177 35.53 17.99 9.78
N LEU A 178 35.41 16.83 9.14
CA LEU A 178 34.17 16.05 9.17
C LEU A 178 34.07 15.40 10.55
N ALA A 179 33.05 15.75 11.32
CA ALA A 179 32.90 15.32 12.70
C ALA A 179 31.45 15.29 13.17
N ARG A 180 31.21 14.61 14.30
CA ARG A 180 29.96 14.68 15.06
C ARG A 180 30.20 15.41 16.37
N MET A 181 29.49 16.51 16.59
CA MET A 181 29.59 17.30 17.82
C MET A 181 28.46 16.95 18.78
N VAL A 182 28.80 16.32 19.91
CA VAL A 182 27.87 15.96 20.99
C VAL A 182 28.00 17.01 22.10
N SER A 183 26.90 17.57 22.58
CA SER A 183 26.91 18.61 23.63
C SER A 183 26.06 18.20 24.82
N ILE A 184 26.72 17.96 25.96
CA ILE A 184 26.09 17.54 27.22
C ILE A 184 26.16 18.71 28.19
N GLY A 185 25.02 19.39 28.38
CA GLY A 185 24.96 20.67 29.09
C GLY A 185 25.94 21.69 28.50
N ASN A 186 26.79 22.26 29.35
CA ASN A 186 27.80 23.25 28.95
C ASN A 186 29.12 22.65 28.42
N THR A 187 29.17 21.35 28.10
CA THR A 187 30.37 20.68 27.57
C THR A 187 30.10 20.08 26.20
N SER A 188 30.72 20.64 25.16
CA SER A 188 30.77 20.04 23.83
C SER A 188 31.99 19.14 23.69
N LEU A 189 31.79 17.97 23.11
CA LEU A 189 32.78 16.92 22.87
C LEU A 189 32.70 16.49 21.40
N LEU A 190 33.83 16.05 20.86
CA LEU A 190 33.82 15.27 19.62
C LEU A 190 33.37 13.84 19.94
N MET A 191 32.49 13.32 19.10
CA MET A 191 32.20 11.90 19.05
C MET A 191 32.95 11.27 17.88
N GLY A 192 33.47 10.05 18.11
CA GLY A 192 34.24 9.30 17.12
C GLY A 192 35.61 9.93 16.80
N ARG A 193 36.20 9.51 15.69
CA ARG A 193 37.46 10.07 15.16
C ARG A 193 37.18 10.95 13.94
N PRO A 194 37.38 12.28 14.02
CA PRO A 194 37.06 13.18 12.90
C PRO A 194 38.00 12.98 11.71
N LYS A 195 37.54 13.34 10.50
CA LYS A 195 38.36 13.32 9.27
C LYS A 195 38.78 14.72 8.87
N VAL A 196 40.06 14.89 8.56
CA VAL A 196 40.60 16.17 8.07
C VAL A 196 40.31 16.27 6.57
N VAL A 197 39.71 17.39 6.15
CA VAL A 197 39.46 17.72 4.75
C VAL A 197 40.17 19.02 4.40
N PHE A 198 40.82 19.08 3.22
CA PHE A 198 41.58 20.25 2.79
C PHE A 198 40.68 21.47 2.57
N SER A 199 41.19 22.64 2.94
CA SER A 199 40.46 23.92 2.96
C SER A 199 39.94 24.38 1.59
N GLY A 200 40.61 23.98 0.49
CA GLY A 200 40.21 24.33 -0.88
C GLY A 200 38.83 23.79 -1.27
N ASN A 201 38.41 22.66 -0.69
CA ASN A 201 37.18 21.97 -1.07
C ASN A 201 35.90 22.60 -0.48
N ARG A 202 36.05 23.64 0.37
CA ARG A 202 34.97 24.23 1.18
C ARG A 202 33.79 24.75 0.36
N GLN A 203 34.07 25.43 -0.76
CA GLN A 203 33.02 26.12 -1.53
C GLN A 203 32.12 25.11 -2.26
N TYR A 204 32.75 24.16 -2.96
CA TYR A 204 32.09 23.04 -3.63
C TYR A 204 31.18 22.25 -2.68
N LEU A 205 31.67 21.90 -1.48
CA LEU A 205 30.88 21.18 -0.46
C LEU A 205 29.67 22.00 0.01
N LEU A 206 29.86 23.31 0.19
CA LEU A 206 28.79 24.22 0.60
C LEU A 206 27.71 24.36 -0.49
N GLU A 207 28.09 24.38 -1.77
CA GLU A 207 27.17 24.55 -2.89
C GLU A 207 26.32 23.31 -3.12
N GLU A 208 26.90 22.11 -3.20
CA GLU A 208 26.14 20.89 -3.50
C GLU A 208 25.26 20.41 -2.34
N ILE A 209 25.73 20.54 -1.09
CA ILE A 209 24.89 20.28 0.09
C ILE A 209 23.65 21.20 0.06
N ASN A 210 23.80 22.47 -0.35
CA ASN A 210 22.65 23.37 -0.50
C ASN A 210 21.81 23.08 -1.75
N SER A 211 22.40 22.65 -2.87
CA SER A 211 21.72 22.29 -4.12
C SER A 211 20.77 21.10 -3.90
N ILE A 212 21.28 20.01 -3.32
CA ILE A 212 20.49 18.81 -3.00
C ILE A 212 19.41 19.16 -1.97
N ARG A 213 19.75 19.93 -0.94
CA ARG A 213 18.83 20.41 0.10
C ARG A 213 17.65 21.22 -0.46
N VAL A 214 17.89 22.11 -1.42
CA VAL A 214 16.83 22.90 -2.08
C VAL A 214 15.97 22.02 -2.99
N GLN A 215 16.54 21.02 -3.67
CA GLN A 215 15.78 20.07 -4.49
C GLN A 215 14.93 19.10 -3.64
N GLU A 216 15.36 18.76 -2.42
CA GLU A 216 14.55 18.04 -1.40
C GLU A 216 13.56 18.97 -0.64
N GLY A 217 13.51 20.27 -0.97
CA GLY A 217 12.58 21.23 -0.34
C GLY A 217 12.91 21.64 1.11
N ILE A 218 14.09 21.30 1.62
CA ILE A 218 14.44 21.48 3.05
C ILE A 218 15.04 22.87 3.29
N HIS A 219 14.36 23.73 4.04
CA HIS A 219 14.85 25.10 4.27
C HIS A 219 15.98 25.23 5.32
N ASP A 220 16.07 24.33 6.29
CA ASP A 220 17.05 24.40 7.40
C ASP A 220 18.30 23.50 7.13
N PRO A 221 19.52 24.05 7.11
CA PRO A 221 20.74 23.25 7.01
C PRO A 221 20.91 22.20 8.12
N VAL A 222 20.45 22.45 9.34
CA VAL A 222 20.59 21.51 10.48
C VAL A 222 19.65 20.31 10.33
N VAL A 223 18.47 20.51 9.74
CA VAL A 223 17.58 19.41 9.35
C VAL A 223 18.24 18.59 8.24
N PHE A 224 18.80 19.24 7.22
CA PHE A 224 19.51 18.54 6.15
C PHE A 224 20.72 17.75 6.65
N GLN A 225 21.52 18.32 7.56
CA GLN A 225 22.66 17.66 8.20
C GLN A 225 22.28 16.41 9.03
N LYS A 226 21.00 16.26 9.41
CA LYS A 226 20.46 15.06 10.08
C LYS A 226 19.91 14.05 9.08
N GLU A 227 19.05 14.49 8.17
CA GLU A 227 18.28 13.60 7.29
C GLU A 227 19.07 13.11 6.06
N PHE A 228 20.18 13.80 5.73
CA PHE A 228 21.03 13.57 4.56
C PHE A 228 22.53 13.66 4.90
N ALA A 229 22.93 13.14 6.08
CA ALA A 229 24.35 13.11 6.49
C ALA A 229 25.25 12.34 5.51
N GLU A 230 24.69 11.34 4.79
CA GLU A 230 25.32 10.64 3.68
C GLU A 230 25.68 11.54 2.49
N VAL A 231 25.05 12.71 2.32
CA VAL A 231 25.45 13.67 1.29
C VAL A 231 26.81 14.26 1.64
N ALA A 232 27.06 14.58 2.92
CA ALA A 232 28.36 15.06 3.35
C ALA A 232 29.42 13.93 3.33
N CYS A 233 29.07 12.71 3.73
CA CYS A 233 29.99 11.56 3.64
C CYS A 233 30.33 11.21 2.19
N GLY A 234 29.29 11.06 1.37
CA GLY A 234 29.34 10.88 -0.07
C GLY A 234 30.26 11.91 -0.66
N LEU A 235 29.90 13.20 -0.60
CA LEU A 235 30.69 14.34 -1.09
C LEU A 235 32.09 14.55 -0.44
N ILE A 236 32.58 13.66 0.44
CA ILE A 236 33.96 13.70 0.96
C ILE A 236 34.75 12.44 0.57
N MET A 237 34.13 11.26 0.56
CA MET A 237 34.67 10.06 -0.12
C MET A 237 34.80 10.34 -1.63
N ASP A 238 33.71 10.83 -2.18
CA ASP A 238 33.71 11.66 -3.34
C ASP A 238 33.95 13.07 -2.91
N LEU A 239 35.15 13.64 -2.85
CA LEU A 239 35.05 14.98 -3.40
C LEU A 239 34.65 14.81 -4.90
N LYS A 240 33.25 14.67 -5.27
CA LYS A 240 32.27 14.29 -6.50
C LYS A 240 30.59 14.54 -6.70
N GLN A 241 29.40 13.76 -6.44
CA GLN A 241 27.91 13.86 -7.11
C GLN A 241 26.38 13.44 -6.52
N GLY A 242 25.10 13.56 -7.18
CA GLY A 242 23.60 13.06 -6.80
C GLY A 242 22.11 13.38 -7.56
N ILE A 243 20.80 12.83 -7.28
CA ILE A 243 19.37 12.88 -8.07
C ILE A 243 17.79 12.67 -7.44
N LYS A 244 16.49 12.95 -8.04
CA LYS A 244 14.94 12.98 -7.47
C LYS A 244 13.48 13.03 -8.37
N LYS A 245 12.08 12.85 -7.94
CA LYS A 245 10.60 13.03 -8.66
C LYS A 245 9.03 12.94 -7.97
N ASN A 246 7.72 12.84 -8.60
CA ASN A 246 6.17 12.94 -8.04
C ASN A 246 4.64 12.46 -8.75
N ARG A 247 3.44 11.93 -8.12
CA ARG A 247 1.78 12.18 -8.09
C ARG A 247 0.25 11.37 -8.56
N LEU A 248 -1.23 11.65 -8.26
CA LEU A 248 -2.99 11.43 -8.40
C LEU A 248 -4.42 12.10 -9.34
N LYS A 249 -5.92 11.98 -9.27
CA LYS A 249 -7.30 11.97 -10.29
C LYS A 249 -8.86 12.79 -10.38
N THR A 250 -9.86 12.93 -11.48
CA THR A 250 -11.47 13.47 -11.67
C THR A 250 -12.70 13.21 -12.92
N ARG A 251 -14.12 13.68 -13.13
CA ARG A 251 -15.35 13.68 -14.34
C ARG A 251 -17.11 14.00 -14.38
N SER A 252 -18.13 14.45 -15.39
CA SER A 252 -19.80 14.84 -15.58
C SER A 252 -21.16 14.83 -16.75
N LEU A 253 -22.04 15.83 -17.41
CA LEU A 253 -23.38 15.76 -18.43
C LEU A 253 -24.18 16.97 -19.40
N THR A 254 -25.24 16.95 -20.41
CA THR A 254 -25.64 17.96 -21.67
C THR A 254 -27.11 18.64 -22.29
N PHE A 255 -27.30 19.74 -23.22
CA PHE A 255 -28.39 20.38 -24.29
C PHE A 255 -28.27 21.89 -24.97
N SER A 256 -29.31 22.61 -25.60
CA SER A 256 -29.27 24.04 -26.21
C SER A 256 -30.08 25.26 -25.58
N LEU A 257 -29.73 26.53 -25.94
CA LEU A 257 -30.13 27.80 -25.26
C LEU A 257 -31.55 28.36 -25.49
N GLN A 258 -32.15 28.27 -26.69
CA GLN A 258 -33.51 28.80 -26.93
C GLN A 258 -34.60 27.87 -26.37
N GLU A 259 -34.28 26.59 -26.19
CA GLU A 259 -35.19 25.55 -25.72
C GLU A 259 -35.29 25.55 -24.18
N ASN A 260 -34.18 25.83 -23.50
CA ASN A 260 -34.08 25.93 -22.05
C ASN A 260 -35.20 26.81 -21.43
N GLY A 261 -35.43 28.00 -22.00
CA GLY A 261 -36.47 28.91 -21.53
C GLY A 261 -37.91 28.38 -21.65
N LYS A 262 -38.17 27.42 -22.54
CA LYS A 262 -39.47 26.72 -22.61
C LYS A 262 -39.55 25.59 -21.59
N LEU A 263 -38.51 24.75 -21.50
CA LEU A 263 -38.45 23.64 -20.54
C LEU A 263 -38.56 24.13 -19.09
N LEU A 264 -37.80 25.15 -18.72
CA LEU A 264 -37.81 25.74 -17.37
C LEU A 264 -39.21 26.20 -16.96
N ASN A 265 -39.96 26.84 -17.87
CA ASN A 265 -41.33 27.26 -17.62
C ASN A 265 -42.30 26.06 -17.51
N SER A 266 -42.08 24.98 -18.26
CA SER A 266 -42.87 23.75 -18.16
C SER A 266 -42.63 23.02 -16.83
N ILE A 267 -41.39 23.01 -16.32
CA ILE A 267 -41.06 22.42 -15.01
C ILE A 267 -41.65 23.27 -13.88
N LEU A 268 -41.45 24.59 -13.91
CA LEU A 268 -41.93 25.51 -12.86
C LEU A 268 -43.45 25.67 -12.78
N SER A 269 -44.20 25.30 -13.83
CA SER A 269 -45.67 25.33 -13.84
C SER A 269 -46.31 23.97 -13.48
N ASN A 270 -45.51 22.92 -13.30
CA ASN A 270 -46.01 21.60 -12.92
C ASN A 270 -45.88 21.40 -11.39
N PRO A 271 -46.97 21.11 -10.67
CA PRO A 271 -46.95 20.98 -9.20
C PRO A 271 -46.16 19.77 -8.68
N GLU A 272 -45.75 18.82 -9.53
CA GLU A 272 -44.89 17.70 -9.11
C GLU A 272 -43.41 18.08 -8.95
N PHE A 273 -42.95 19.25 -9.41
CA PHE A 273 -41.53 19.63 -9.35
C PHE A 273 -41.30 20.79 -8.39
N ALA A 274 -40.67 20.49 -7.25
CA ALA A 274 -40.34 21.47 -6.22
C ALA A 274 -38.93 22.04 -6.45
N LEU A 275 -38.83 23.36 -6.57
CA LEU A 275 -37.56 24.08 -6.61
C LEU A 275 -36.94 24.11 -5.20
N LEU A 276 -35.70 23.65 -5.07
CA LEU A 276 -34.95 23.65 -3.82
C LEU A 276 -33.95 24.81 -3.73
N GLU A 277 -33.27 25.13 -4.83
CA GLU A 277 -32.15 26.09 -4.80
C GLU A 277 -31.98 26.85 -6.12
N ARG A 278 -31.52 28.10 -6.03
CA ARG A 278 -31.14 28.94 -7.18
C ARG A 278 -29.68 29.36 -7.04
N ASN A 279 -28.81 28.80 -7.87
CA ASN A 279 -27.41 29.22 -8.04
C ASN A 279 -27.31 30.11 -9.30
N GLU A 280 -26.26 30.92 -9.43
CA GLU A 280 -26.03 31.73 -10.64
C GLU A 280 -25.66 30.87 -11.87
N LYS A 281 -25.12 29.66 -11.66
CA LYS A 281 -24.77 28.71 -12.73
C LYS A 281 -25.90 27.71 -13.07
N TRP A 282 -26.70 27.29 -12.08
CA TRP A 282 -27.73 26.25 -12.24
C TRP A 282 -28.92 26.39 -11.26
N LEU A 283 -30.01 25.69 -11.56
CA LEU A 283 -31.20 25.59 -10.72
C LEU A 283 -31.38 24.14 -10.24
N LYS A 284 -31.61 23.96 -8.92
CA LYS A 284 -31.73 22.63 -8.28
C LYS A 284 -33.18 22.32 -7.92
N PHE A 285 -33.69 21.20 -8.40
CA PHE A 285 -35.05 20.72 -8.15
C PHE A 285 -35.08 19.32 -7.55
N THR A 286 -36.21 18.98 -6.94
CA THR A 286 -36.60 17.61 -6.55
C THR A 286 -37.98 17.29 -7.14
N TRP A 287 -38.26 16.02 -7.37
CA TRP A 287 -39.59 15.54 -7.77
C TRP A 287 -40.38 15.19 -6.51
N ASP A 288 -41.55 15.81 -6.30
CA ASP A 288 -42.44 15.57 -5.14
C ASP A 288 -43.34 14.35 -5.38
N ASN A 289 -42.70 13.22 -5.70
CA ASN A 289 -43.32 11.91 -5.74
C ASN A 289 -43.01 11.17 -4.43
N LYS A 290 -44.05 10.87 -3.64
CA LYS A 290 -43.97 10.55 -2.20
C LYS A 290 -43.28 9.22 -1.84
N ASN A 291 -42.74 8.51 -2.83
CA ASN A 291 -42.12 7.19 -2.69
C ASN A 291 -40.63 7.16 -3.07
N ALA A 292 -40.07 8.21 -3.69
CA ALA A 292 -38.68 8.23 -4.16
C ALA A 292 -37.69 8.52 -3.01
N SER A 293 -36.52 7.86 -3.00
CA SER A 293 -35.54 7.97 -1.91
C SER A 293 -34.64 9.20 -2.03
N PHE A 294 -33.94 9.34 -3.16
CA PHE A 294 -33.10 10.50 -3.46
C PHE A 294 -33.15 10.83 -4.95
N THR A 295 -33.62 12.04 -5.27
CA THR A 295 -33.70 12.53 -6.64
C THR A 295 -33.23 13.99 -6.70
N ARG A 296 -32.32 14.31 -7.63
CA ARG A 296 -31.87 15.69 -7.87
C ARG A 296 -31.74 16.00 -9.34
N LEU A 297 -32.27 17.15 -9.72
CA LEU A 297 -32.17 17.68 -11.08
C LEU A 297 -31.41 19.01 -11.01
N TYR A 298 -30.31 19.10 -11.74
CA TYR A 298 -29.45 20.27 -11.87
C TYR A 298 -29.56 20.80 -13.30
N LEU A 299 -30.34 21.87 -13.48
CA LEU A 299 -30.59 22.51 -14.76
C LEU A 299 -29.66 23.72 -14.94
N SER A 300 -28.69 23.63 -15.86
CA SER A 300 -27.76 24.71 -16.20
C SER A 300 -28.21 25.48 -17.46
N SER A 301 -27.38 26.44 -17.91
CA SER A 301 -27.65 27.23 -19.13
C SER A 301 -27.80 26.39 -20.40
N LYS A 302 -27.11 25.24 -20.46
CA LYS A 302 -27.10 24.35 -21.61
C LYS A 302 -27.30 22.90 -21.26
N ASN A 303 -27.20 22.49 -20.00
CA ASN A 303 -27.10 21.08 -19.64
C ASN A 303 -28.10 20.72 -18.55
N LEU A 304 -28.68 19.52 -18.57
CA LEU A 304 -29.51 18.99 -17.49
C LEU A 304 -28.88 17.71 -16.94
N LEU A 305 -28.25 17.80 -15.78
CA LEU A 305 -27.87 16.62 -15.02
C LEU A 305 -29.06 16.16 -14.18
N THR A 306 -29.63 15.02 -14.53
CA THR A 306 -30.42 14.22 -13.60
C THR A 306 -29.47 13.29 -12.84
N ALA A 307 -29.47 13.39 -11.52
CA ALA A 307 -28.73 12.49 -10.65
C ALA A 307 -29.67 11.83 -9.65
N ALA A 308 -29.60 10.50 -9.60
CA ALA A 308 -30.21 9.68 -8.57
C ALA A 308 -29.23 8.55 -8.22
N ASP A 309 -29.47 7.92 -7.10
CA ASP A 309 -28.74 6.77 -6.56
C ASP A 309 -29.36 5.44 -6.98
N ASP A 310 -30.69 5.40 -7.15
CA ASP A 310 -31.39 4.34 -7.85
C ASP A 310 -31.60 4.66 -9.34
N LEU A 311 -31.51 3.62 -10.16
CA LEU A 311 -31.62 3.71 -11.62
C LEU A 311 -33.07 3.72 -12.11
N SER A 312 -34.03 3.15 -11.36
CA SER A 312 -35.44 3.11 -11.77
C SER A 312 -36.16 4.44 -11.52
N ASP A 313 -35.85 5.13 -10.42
CA ASP A 313 -36.27 6.52 -10.21
C ASP A 313 -35.65 7.46 -11.26
N LEU A 314 -34.37 7.27 -11.61
CA LEU A 314 -33.69 8.03 -12.67
C LEU A 314 -34.41 7.89 -14.01
N ILE A 315 -34.71 6.66 -14.42
CA ILE A 315 -35.42 6.36 -15.68
C ILE A 315 -36.84 6.94 -15.66
N SER A 316 -37.55 6.84 -14.54
CA SER A 316 -38.92 7.37 -14.40
C SER A 316 -38.98 8.89 -14.55
N ILE A 317 -38.02 9.60 -13.95
CA ILE A 317 -37.87 11.06 -14.11
C ILE A 317 -37.54 11.42 -15.56
N VAL A 318 -36.55 10.74 -16.17
CA VAL A 318 -36.12 10.99 -17.55
C VAL A 318 -37.26 10.75 -18.55
N GLN A 319 -38.07 9.69 -18.38
CA GLN A 319 -39.24 9.45 -19.23
C GLN A 319 -40.30 10.56 -19.12
N LYS A 320 -40.56 11.06 -17.91
CA LYS A 320 -41.54 12.13 -17.70
C LYS A 320 -41.05 13.49 -18.20
N LEU A 321 -39.75 13.75 -18.14
CA LEU A 321 -39.10 14.90 -18.78
C LEU A 321 -39.13 14.81 -20.31
N ASN A 322 -38.91 13.63 -20.90
CA ASN A 322 -39.00 13.44 -22.35
C ASN A 322 -40.40 13.72 -22.90
N LEU A 323 -41.46 13.28 -22.21
CA LEU A 323 -42.84 13.64 -22.57
C LEU A 323 -43.10 15.16 -22.49
N MET A 324 -42.37 15.91 -21.66
CA MET A 324 -42.44 17.38 -21.67
C MET A 324 -41.62 17.98 -22.83
N TRP A 325 -40.47 17.39 -23.15
CA TRP A 325 -39.58 17.82 -24.24
C TRP A 325 -40.21 17.65 -25.63
N GLU A 326 -40.87 16.51 -25.87
CA GLU A 326 -41.56 16.20 -27.14
C GLU A 326 -42.76 17.12 -27.43
N ASN A 327 -43.31 17.76 -26.40
CA ASN A 327 -44.34 18.81 -26.54
C ASN A 327 -43.77 20.21 -26.79
N ILE A 328 -42.45 20.38 -26.79
CA ILE A 328 -41.74 21.68 -26.89
C ILE A 328 -41.01 21.84 -28.23
N ILE A 329 -40.61 20.72 -28.86
CA ILE A 329 -39.87 20.65 -30.13
C ILE A 329 -40.54 19.58 -31.00
N ASP A 330 -41.04 19.95 -32.18
CA ASP A 330 -41.87 19.09 -33.05
C ASP A 330 -41.19 17.76 -33.42
N LEU A 331 -41.54 16.70 -32.67
CA LEU A 331 -41.27 15.29 -32.97
C LEU A 331 -39.78 14.91 -33.16
N GLN A 332 -38.86 15.60 -32.48
CA GLN A 332 -37.48 15.12 -32.27
C GLN A 332 -37.26 14.65 -30.83
N THR A 333 -36.88 13.38 -30.69
CA THR A 333 -36.58 12.71 -29.41
C THR A 333 -35.23 13.14 -28.83
N ALA A 334 -35.14 13.37 -27.52
CA ALA A 334 -33.91 13.80 -26.85
C ALA A 334 -32.87 12.66 -26.69
N GLU A 335 -31.60 12.94 -27.01
CA GLU A 335 -30.47 12.04 -26.74
C GLU A 335 -29.92 12.25 -25.31
N TRP A 336 -30.17 11.28 -24.43
CA TRP A 336 -29.57 11.23 -23.08
C TRP A 336 -28.24 10.47 -23.10
N LYS A 337 -27.36 10.76 -22.14
CA LYS A 337 -26.02 10.17 -22.04
C LYS A 337 -25.64 9.72 -20.64
N ASP A 338 -25.02 8.55 -20.58
CA ASP A 338 -24.21 8.08 -19.47
C ASP A 338 -22.87 8.84 -19.40
N GLY A 339 -22.21 8.80 -18.25
CA GLY A 339 -20.83 9.30 -18.12
C GLY A 339 -20.72 10.77 -17.73
N CYS A 340 -20.04 11.56 -18.58
CA CYS A 340 -19.30 12.80 -18.25
C CYS A 340 -19.66 14.05 -19.13
N ASN A 341 -20.81 14.08 -19.80
CA ASN A 341 -20.95 14.96 -20.96
C ASN A 341 -21.36 16.45 -20.72
N PHE A 342 -20.79 17.19 -19.76
CA PHE A 342 -20.94 18.67 -19.72
C PHE A 342 -20.14 19.32 -20.85
N SER A 343 -20.37 20.62 -21.04
CA SER A 343 -19.65 21.43 -22.01
C SER A 343 -18.25 21.84 -21.53
N SER A 344 -17.94 21.68 -20.23
CA SER A 344 -16.61 21.85 -19.64
C SER A 344 -16.40 20.93 -18.44
N GLU A 345 -15.15 20.67 -18.08
CA GLU A 345 -14.76 19.88 -16.91
C GLU A 345 -14.92 20.65 -15.58
N GLU A 346 -14.96 21.99 -15.60
CA GLU A 346 -15.21 22.78 -14.38
C GLU A 346 -16.69 22.77 -13.96
N GLU A 347 -17.63 22.84 -14.94
CA GLU A 347 -19.07 22.64 -14.68
C GLU A 347 -19.34 21.20 -14.18
N ALA A 348 -18.42 20.27 -14.47
CA ALA A 348 -18.43 18.89 -14.01
C ALA A 348 -18.27 18.72 -12.52
N GLU A 349 -17.10 19.11 -12.07
CA GLU A 349 -16.63 18.76 -10.74
C GLU A 349 -17.51 19.45 -9.70
N GLU A 350 -17.88 20.72 -9.92
CA GLU A 350 -18.78 21.45 -9.02
C GLU A 350 -20.14 20.78 -8.83
N ILE A 351 -20.87 20.46 -9.91
CA ILE A 351 -22.24 19.93 -9.79
C ILE A 351 -22.25 18.54 -9.15
N LEU A 352 -21.26 17.71 -9.47
CA LEU A 352 -21.16 16.35 -8.93
C LEU A 352 -20.70 16.32 -7.47
N VAL A 353 -19.82 17.25 -7.12
CA VAL A 353 -19.45 17.51 -5.74
C VAL A 353 -20.63 18.08 -4.93
N ASP A 354 -21.74 18.48 -5.55
CA ASP A 354 -22.99 18.82 -4.86
C ASP A 354 -24.03 17.66 -4.86
N VAL A 355 -24.10 16.87 -5.93
CA VAL A 355 -25.01 15.71 -6.09
C VAL A 355 -24.90 14.71 -4.95
N MET A 356 -23.69 14.29 -4.59
CA MET A 356 -23.52 13.22 -3.60
C MET A 356 -23.86 13.69 -2.16
N HIS A 357 -23.93 15.01 -1.90
CA HIS A 357 -24.17 15.58 -0.58
C HIS A 357 -25.64 15.39 -0.19
N ASP A 358 -26.57 15.91 -1.00
CA ASP A 358 -28.00 15.91 -0.66
C ASP A 358 -28.56 14.49 -0.44
N LYS A 359 -27.89 13.42 -0.93
CA LYS A 359 -28.23 12.02 -0.58
C LYS A 359 -27.94 11.69 0.88
N TYR A 360 -26.66 11.78 1.29
CA TYR A 360 -26.17 11.29 2.60
C TYR A 360 -27.01 11.84 3.77
N PHE A 361 -27.53 13.05 3.59
CA PHE A 361 -28.36 13.75 4.55
C PHE A 361 -29.71 13.09 4.89
N GLU A 362 -30.46 12.67 3.88
CA GLU A 362 -31.88 12.32 4.06
C GLU A 362 -32.07 11.01 4.82
N ASP A 363 -31.13 10.06 4.66
CA ASP A 363 -31.10 8.79 5.39
C ASP A 363 -30.71 8.99 6.87
N TRP A 364 -29.78 9.92 7.14
CA TRP A 364 -29.21 10.11 8.48
C TRP A 364 -30.21 10.69 9.50
N ILE A 365 -31.07 11.63 9.09
CA ILE A 365 -32.03 12.30 9.98
C ILE A 365 -33.17 11.39 10.47
N LYS A 366 -33.56 10.38 9.66
CA LYS A 366 -34.74 9.55 9.92
C LYS A 366 -34.41 8.31 10.77
N THR A 367 -33.14 8.00 10.93
CA THR A 367 -32.62 6.79 11.59
C THR A 367 -32.37 7.04 13.10
N PRO A 368 -32.63 6.07 14.00
CA PRO A 368 -32.26 6.16 15.42
C PRO A 368 -30.75 5.93 15.63
N HIS A 369 -30.15 6.58 16.64
CA HIS A 369 -28.71 6.45 16.93
C HIS A 369 -28.47 6.11 18.41
N LEU A 370 -27.58 5.16 18.68
CA LEU A 370 -27.24 4.66 20.02
C LEU A 370 -26.65 5.76 20.92
N GLU A 371 -25.91 6.69 20.33
CA GLU A 371 -25.30 7.86 20.98
C GLU A 371 -26.34 8.84 21.54
N LEU A 372 -27.60 8.73 21.08
CA LEU A 372 -28.76 9.49 21.53
C LEU A 372 -29.68 8.69 22.45
N GLU A 373 -29.22 7.54 22.99
CA GLU A 373 -30.05 6.60 23.76
C GLU A 373 -31.25 6.10 22.93
N ASP A 374 -30.96 5.61 21.72
CA ASP A 374 -31.89 5.07 20.72
C ASP A 374 -32.99 6.03 20.22
N MET A 375 -32.85 7.33 20.49
CA MET A 375 -33.69 8.38 19.90
C MET A 375 -33.25 8.73 18.47
N THR A 376 -34.20 9.17 17.63
CA THR A 376 -33.86 9.84 16.35
C THR A 376 -33.47 11.31 16.60
N PRO A 377 -32.69 11.96 15.70
CA PRO A 377 -32.34 13.37 15.83
C PRO A 377 -33.56 14.30 15.99
N LEU A 378 -34.67 14.00 15.32
CA LEU A 378 -35.94 14.74 15.39
C LEU A 378 -36.69 14.57 16.72
N GLN A 379 -36.41 13.50 17.47
CA GLN A 379 -36.93 13.28 18.82
C GLN A 379 -36.03 13.96 19.87
N ALA A 380 -34.71 13.77 19.76
CA ALA A 380 -33.73 14.29 20.71
C ALA A 380 -33.77 15.83 20.88
N ILE A 381 -34.11 16.58 19.82
CA ILE A 381 -34.28 18.05 19.85
C ILE A 381 -35.33 18.54 20.87
N LYS A 382 -36.30 17.71 21.24
CA LYS A 382 -37.44 18.12 22.08
C LYS A 382 -37.12 18.12 23.58
N ASP A 383 -36.08 17.41 24.01
CA ASP A 383 -35.68 17.27 25.41
C ASP A 383 -34.34 17.99 25.72
N LYS A 384 -34.10 18.40 26.98
CA LYS A 384 -32.83 19.04 27.37
C LYS A 384 -31.65 18.04 27.37
N LYS A 385 -31.82 16.82 27.87
CA LYS A 385 -30.77 15.78 27.82
C LYS A 385 -30.55 15.30 26.38
N GLY A 386 -31.63 15.09 25.62
CA GLY A 386 -31.59 14.75 24.19
C GLY A 386 -30.79 15.76 23.36
N ARG A 387 -31.02 17.07 23.54
CA ARG A 387 -30.23 18.13 22.88
C ARG A 387 -28.76 18.12 23.26
N ILE A 388 -28.43 17.83 24.52
CA ILE A 388 -27.04 17.69 24.99
C ILE A 388 -26.35 16.51 24.28
N LEU A 389 -27.02 15.36 24.16
CA LEU A 389 -26.48 14.20 23.43
C LEU A 389 -26.34 14.49 21.92
N LEU A 390 -27.34 15.12 21.31
CA LEU A 390 -27.32 15.46 19.89
C LEU A 390 -26.25 16.48 19.52
N GLU A 391 -25.96 17.48 20.35
CA GLU A 391 -24.85 18.42 20.11
C GLU A 391 -23.47 17.74 20.22
N ASN A 392 -23.34 16.69 21.05
CA ASN A 392 -22.13 15.88 21.09
C ASN A 392 -22.03 14.98 19.84
N LEU A 393 -23.10 14.29 19.43
CA LEU A 393 -23.11 13.47 18.21
C LEU A 393 -22.85 14.31 16.96
N LEU A 394 -23.52 15.47 16.80
CA LEU A 394 -23.22 16.43 15.73
C LEU A 394 -21.81 17.01 15.84
N GLY A 395 -21.22 17.06 17.04
CA GLY A 395 -19.83 17.45 17.24
C GLY A 395 -18.83 16.38 16.78
N ASP A 396 -19.10 15.11 17.08
CA ASP A 396 -18.27 14.00 16.63
C ASP A 396 -18.47 13.75 15.12
N LEU A 397 -19.66 14.00 14.57
CA LEU A 397 -19.91 14.08 13.14
C LEU A 397 -19.24 15.30 12.48
N GLU A 398 -19.18 16.49 13.12
CA GLU A 398 -18.35 17.62 12.65
C GLU A 398 -16.86 17.24 12.63
N ASN A 399 -16.40 16.39 13.55
CA ASN A 399 -15.01 15.91 13.57
C ASN A 399 -14.77 14.85 12.49
N ILE A 400 -15.76 14.02 12.16
CA ILE A 400 -15.73 13.08 11.02
C ILE A 400 -15.83 13.84 9.70
N GLU A 401 -16.65 14.88 9.61
CA GLU A 401 -16.76 15.81 8.48
C GLU A 401 -15.40 16.48 8.24
N LEU A 402 -14.82 17.12 9.25
CA LEU A 402 -13.52 17.79 9.15
C LEU A 402 -12.39 16.83 8.74
N ARG A 403 -12.47 15.56 9.15
CA ARG A 403 -11.54 14.52 8.69
C ARG A 403 -11.80 14.20 7.23
N ALA A 404 -13.01 13.81 6.83
CA ALA A 404 -13.31 13.45 5.45
C ALA A 404 -13.02 14.61 4.46
N ARG A 405 -13.34 15.84 4.87
CA ARG A 405 -13.03 17.11 4.21
C ARG A 405 -11.55 17.45 4.08
N SER A 406 -10.67 16.89 4.91
CA SER A 406 -9.21 17.09 4.82
C SER A 406 -8.51 15.98 4.04
N ARG A 407 -9.28 15.18 3.29
CA ARG A 407 -8.84 13.93 2.65
C ARG A 407 -9.47 13.69 1.26
N GLY A 408 -10.46 14.51 0.88
CA GLY A 408 -11.33 14.31 -0.28
C GLY A 408 -12.23 13.08 -0.19
N GLU A 409 -12.40 12.54 1.02
CA GLU A 409 -13.45 11.58 1.30
C GLU A 409 -14.77 12.36 1.31
N TYR A 410 -15.78 11.85 0.63
CA TYR A 410 -16.97 12.63 0.38
C TYR A 410 -17.80 12.81 1.66
N TYR A 411 -17.99 14.06 2.10
CA TYR A 411 -18.43 14.41 3.47
C TYR A 411 -19.73 15.21 3.46
N PHE A 412 -20.73 14.87 4.27
CA PHE A 412 -21.90 15.73 4.36
C PHE A 412 -21.68 16.93 5.30
N PRO A 413 -21.93 18.18 4.86
CA PRO A 413 -21.74 19.34 5.73
C PRO A 413 -22.71 19.34 6.93
N THR A 414 -22.18 19.10 8.12
CA THR A 414 -22.94 19.11 9.39
C THR A 414 -23.59 20.48 9.66
N ALA A 415 -23.03 21.55 9.07
CA ALA A 415 -23.64 22.88 9.04
C ALA A 415 -25.02 22.91 8.35
N VAL A 416 -25.24 22.13 7.29
CA VAL A 416 -26.54 22.01 6.61
C VAL A 416 -27.52 21.22 7.49
N ILE A 417 -27.04 20.18 8.20
CA ILE A 417 -27.84 19.47 9.21
C ILE A 417 -28.35 20.42 10.28
N ARG A 418 -27.43 21.17 10.92
CA ARG A 418 -27.75 22.14 11.98
C ARG A 418 -28.75 23.21 11.52
N THR A 419 -28.62 23.66 10.27
CA THR A 419 -29.50 24.67 9.66
C THR A 419 -30.91 24.13 9.42
N ARG A 420 -31.05 22.96 8.78
CA ARG A 420 -32.36 22.34 8.52
C ARG A 420 -33.05 21.88 9.83
N LEU A 421 -32.28 21.48 10.86
CA LEU A 421 -32.77 21.15 12.21
C LEU A 421 -33.08 22.37 13.10
N SER A 422 -32.88 23.61 12.62
CA SER A 422 -33.16 24.85 13.37
C SER A 422 -32.46 24.96 14.74
N MET A 423 -31.24 24.41 14.86
CA MET A 423 -30.47 24.41 16.12
C MET A 423 -29.66 25.70 16.31
N ASP A 424 -30.13 26.58 17.20
CA ASP A 424 -29.45 27.85 17.53
C ASP A 424 -28.14 27.61 18.33
N ARG A 425 -27.02 27.75 17.61
CA ARG A 425 -25.66 27.52 18.09
C ARG A 425 -25.27 28.44 19.26
N GLU A 426 -25.85 29.64 19.35
CA GLU A 426 -25.58 30.59 20.45
C GLU A 426 -26.34 30.25 21.72
N LYS A 427 -27.38 29.43 21.65
CA LYS A 427 -28.21 29.03 22.80
C LYS A 427 -27.68 27.76 23.44
N ILE A 428 -27.42 26.75 22.60
CA ILE A 428 -26.92 25.44 23.04
C ILE A 428 -25.50 25.55 23.63
N SER A 429 -24.61 26.36 23.04
CA SER A 429 -23.26 26.59 23.59
C SER A 429 -23.27 27.24 24.99
N LYS A 430 -24.30 28.02 25.34
CA LYS A 430 -24.49 28.59 26.69
C LYS A 430 -25.09 27.57 27.67
N GLU A 431 -25.77 26.54 27.19
CA GLU A 431 -26.23 25.41 28.00
C GLU A 431 -25.13 24.35 28.22
N MET A 432 -24.28 24.08 27.22
CA MET A 432 -23.09 23.22 27.33
C MET A 432 -22.14 23.65 28.45
N LEU A 433 -22.04 24.96 28.71
CA LEU A 433 -21.16 25.54 29.73
C LEU A 433 -21.80 25.60 31.13
N GLN A 434 -22.97 24.99 31.34
CA GLN A 434 -23.56 24.86 32.67
C GLN A 434 -22.81 23.79 33.50
N PRO A 435 -22.59 23.98 34.81
CA PRO A 435 -21.77 23.06 35.62
C PRO A 435 -22.21 21.60 35.57
N GLU A 436 -23.52 21.34 35.52
CA GLU A 436 -24.12 20.01 35.42
C GLU A 436 -23.75 19.29 34.11
N ALA A 437 -23.74 20.02 32.99
CA ALA A 437 -23.38 19.47 31.68
C ALA A 437 -21.89 19.17 31.59
N ILE A 438 -21.05 20.07 32.13
CA ILE A 438 -19.60 19.87 32.22
C ILE A 438 -19.27 18.63 33.08
N ALA A 439 -19.91 18.49 34.24
CA ALA A 439 -19.70 17.33 35.13
C ALA A 439 -20.07 15.99 34.45
N LEU A 440 -21.15 15.97 33.66
CA LEU A 440 -21.56 14.80 32.89
C LEU A 440 -20.60 14.49 31.72
N GLN A 441 -20.05 15.51 31.06
CA GLN A 441 -19.04 15.32 30.02
C GLN A 441 -17.73 14.78 30.59
N VAL A 442 -17.28 15.30 31.76
CA VAL A 442 -16.09 14.78 32.46
C VAL A 442 -16.29 13.32 32.88
N SER A 443 -17.42 12.97 33.51
CA SER A 443 -17.63 11.60 33.99
C SER A 443 -17.66 10.58 32.85
N LYS A 444 -18.33 10.88 31.72
CA LYS A 444 -18.29 10.04 30.52
C LYS A 444 -16.88 9.97 29.91
N HIS A 445 -16.08 11.03 29.98
CA HIS A 445 -14.71 11.00 29.46
C HIS A 445 -13.78 10.12 30.32
N ARG A 446 -13.74 10.33 31.63
CA ARG A 446 -12.81 9.62 32.54
C ARG A 446 -13.11 8.13 32.71
N VAL A 447 -14.34 7.68 32.40
CA VAL A 447 -14.70 6.25 32.36
C VAL A 447 -14.16 5.54 31.10
N ILE A 448 -13.91 6.28 30.02
CA ILE A 448 -13.52 5.72 28.71
C ILE A 448 -12.02 5.90 28.44
N GLN A 449 -11.40 6.97 28.97
CA GLN A 449 -10.03 7.34 28.63
C GLN A 449 -9.02 6.81 29.66
N GLU A 450 -8.10 5.95 29.21
CA GLU A 450 -6.94 5.51 29.98
C GLU A 450 -5.91 6.64 30.17
N LEU A 451 -5.14 6.58 31.26
CA LEU A 451 -3.95 7.40 31.47
C LEU A 451 -2.77 6.80 30.70
N SER A 452 -2.38 7.44 29.60
CA SER A 452 -1.35 6.94 28.68
C SER A 452 -0.39 8.03 28.28
N SER A 453 0.88 7.68 28.07
CA SER A 453 1.89 8.61 27.54
C SER A 453 1.81 8.76 26.01
N TYR A 454 0.95 8.00 25.31
CA TYR A 454 0.89 7.95 23.85
C TYR A 454 -0.31 8.73 23.26
N VAL A 455 -0.02 9.69 22.38
CA VAL A 455 -1.03 10.55 21.70
C VAL A 455 -2.08 9.74 20.96
N THR A 456 -1.73 8.57 20.43
CA THR A 456 -2.59 7.70 19.62
C THR A 456 -3.64 6.95 20.42
N VAL A 457 -3.51 6.88 21.76
CA VAL A 457 -4.49 6.27 22.68
C VAL A 457 -5.62 7.25 23.03
N TYR A 458 -5.49 8.51 22.64
CA TYR A 458 -6.48 9.57 22.89
C TYR A 458 -7.28 9.90 21.63
N ASN A 459 -8.60 9.99 21.78
CA ASN A 459 -9.49 10.46 20.73
C ASN A 459 -9.53 11.99 20.71
N TRP A 460 -8.84 12.60 19.74
CA TRP A 460 -8.75 14.06 19.60
C TRP A 460 -9.93 14.63 18.80
N VAL A 461 -10.44 15.79 19.24
CA VAL A 461 -11.55 16.51 18.58
C VAL A 461 -11.16 16.83 17.14
N ASN A 462 -10.15 17.67 16.97
CA ASN A 462 -9.65 18.12 15.67
C ASN A 462 -8.12 18.15 15.63
N GLU A 463 -7.55 18.33 14.44
CA GLU A 463 -6.09 18.32 14.28
C GLU A 463 -5.41 19.48 15.02
N GLU A 464 -6.06 20.64 15.26
CA GLU A 464 -5.42 21.69 16.08
C GLU A 464 -5.21 21.22 17.54
N THR A 465 -6.21 20.55 18.13
CA THR A 465 -6.12 19.99 19.49
C THR A 465 -5.13 18.83 19.54
N ARG A 466 -5.13 17.95 18.53
CA ARG A 466 -4.12 16.89 18.38
C ARG A 466 -2.71 17.46 18.22
N MET A 467 -2.53 18.59 17.54
CA MET A 467 -1.24 19.25 17.40
C MET A 467 -0.69 19.80 18.73
N VAL A 468 -1.53 20.14 19.72
CA VAL A 468 -1.03 20.40 21.09
C VAL A 468 -0.55 19.12 21.76
N ALA A 469 -1.28 18.01 21.59
CA ALA A 469 -0.90 16.71 22.13
C ALA A 469 0.40 16.16 21.49
N ILE A 470 0.54 16.29 20.16
CA ILE A 470 1.79 16.04 19.44
C ILE A 470 2.88 16.97 19.94
N THR A 471 2.62 18.28 20.12
CA THR A 471 3.62 19.21 20.69
C THR A 471 4.00 18.83 22.12
N ALA A 472 3.10 18.28 22.93
CA ALA A 472 3.37 17.80 24.28
C ALA A 472 4.25 16.54 24.26
N PHE A 473 3.87 15.55 23.45
CA PHE A 473 4.62 14.31 23.25
C PHE A 473 6.01 14.58 22.68
N ASP A 474 6.12 15.38 21.61
CA ASP A 474 7.40 15.75 21.01
C ASP A 474 8.27 16.66 21.90
N TYR A 475 7.71 17.22 23.00
CA TYR A 475 8.46 17.94 24.04
C TYR A 475 8.89 17.04 25.21
N TYR A 476 8.01 16.15 25.70
CA TYR A 476 8.26 15.30 26.88
C TYR A 476 8.73 13.87 26.58
N LYS A 477 8.77 13.41 25.33
CA LYS A 477 9.38 12.11 24.94
C LYS A 477 10.89 11.98 25.29
N ASN A 478 11.51 13.10 25.69
CA ASN A 478 12.89 13.21 26.14
C ASN A 478 12.97 13.63 27.64
N ASP A 479 11.84 13.73 28.35
CA ASP A 479 11.82 14.05 29.79
C ASP A 479 11.63 12.74 30.58
N GLU A 480 12.23 12.61 31.76
CA GLU A 480 12.05 11.39 32.59
C GLU A 480 10.62 11.28 33.14
N ASP A 481 9.90 12.40 33.16
CA ASP A 481 8.55 12.55 33.71
C ASP A 481 7.45 12.11 32.70
N ARG A 482 7.46 10.82 32.33
CA ARG A 482 6.37 10.22 31.52
C ARG A 482 5.01 10.26 32.21
N GLU A 483 4.99 10.27 33.55
CA GLU A 483 3.80 10.47 34.37
C GLU A 483 3.15 11.83 34.03
N LYS A 484 3.94 12.92 34.04
CA LYS A 484 3.52 14.25 33.63
C LYS A 484 3.15 14.38 32.16
N LEU A 485 3.83 13.68 31.24
CA LEU A 485 3.38 13.64 29.84
C LEU A 485 1.97 13.05 29.76
N ALA A 486 1.74 11.89 30.38
CA ALA A 486 0.43 11.25 30.36
C ALA A 486 -0.66 12.13 30.99
N TRP A 487 -0.37 12.75 32.14
CA TRP A 487 -1.31 13.71 32.74
C TRP A 487 -1.54 14.96 31.88
N ILE A 488 -0.53 15.49 31.19
CA ILE A 488 -0.70 16.63 30.28
C ILE A 488 -1.51 16.25 29.04
N LEU A 489 -1.36 15.04 28.51
CA LEU A 489 -2.22 14.51 27.43
C LEU A 489 -3.66 14.31 27.91
N PHE A 490 -3.85 13.68 29.07
CA PHE A 490 -5.16 13.45 29.68
C PHE A 490 -5.89 14.76 29.98
N MET A 491 -5.23 15.68 30.71
CA MET A 491 -5.75 17.02 31.01
C MET A 491 -6.13 17.79 29.75
N TRP A 492 -5.34 17.67 28.69
CA TRP A 492 -5.62 18.34 27.44
C TRP A 492 -6.75 17.67 26.65
N ASN A 493 -6.87 16.34 26.65
CA ASN A 493 -7.99 15.66 25.99
C ASN A 493 -9.32 16.04 26.66
N GLU A 494 -9.40 15.95 27.99
CA GLU A 494 -10.58 16.36 28.77
C GLU A 494 -10.95 17.83 28.49
N PHE A 495 -10.00 18.74 28.72
CA PHE A 495 -10.23 20.18 28.58
C PHE A 495 -10.58 20.58 27.14
N SER A 496 -9.94 19.98 26.13
CA SER A 496 -10.19 20.32 24.73
C SER A 496 -11.49 19.70 24.19
N LYS A 497 -11.89 18.52 24.67
CA LYS A 497 -13.18 17.89 24.33
C LYS A 497 -14.36 18.67 24.88
N ILE A 498 -14.24 19.22 26.09
CA ILE A 498 -15.28 20.02 26.76
C ILE A 498 -15.35 21.44 26.21
N TYR A 499 -14.24 22.19 26.24
CA TYR A 499 -14.28 23.64 25.98
C TYR A 499 -13.97 24.04 24.53
N ARG A 500 -13.64 23.08 23.64
CA ARG A 500 -13.24 23.26 22.23
C ARG A 500 -12.38 24.53 21.98
N PRO A 501 -11.26 24.72 22.71
CA PRO A 501 -10.47 25.94 22.68
C PRO A 501 -9.72 26.12 21.36
N LYS A 502 -9.75 27.33 20.78
CA LYS A 502 -9.02 27.64 19.53
C LYS A 502 -7.49 27.59 19.73
N VAL A 503 -6.77 26.89 18.85
CA VAL A 503 -5.33 26.58 19.04
C VAL A 503 -4.43 27.39 18.10
N TYR A 504 -4.46 28.72 18.23
CA TYR A 504 -3.58 29.60 17.45
C TYR A 504 -2.07 29.40 17.69
N LYS A 505 -1.66 28.83 18.83
CA LYS A 505 -0.26 28.51 19.17
C LYS A 505 -0.21 27.29 20.11
N ALA A 506 0.18 26.13 19.60
CA ALA A 506 0.25 24.88 20.36
C ALA A 506 1.21 24.96 21.57
N LYS A 507 2.44 25.46 21.38
CA LYS A 507 3.40 25.68 22.48
C LYS A 507 2.88 26.57 23.61
N ALA A 508 1.96 27.49 23.33
CA ALA A 508 1.34 28.33 24.38
C ALA A 508 0.24 27.59 25.17
N TRP A 509 -0.43 26.60 24.58
CA TRP A 509 -1.31 25.69 25.32
C TRP A 509 -0.49 24.69 26.14
N LEU A 510 0.55 24.08 25.57
CA LEU A 510 1.50 23.21 26.28
C LEU A 510 2.12 23.87 27.52
N ALA A 511 2.64 25.09 27.39
CA ALA A 511 3.21 25.85 28.50
C ALA A 511 2.20 26.14 29.63
N SER A 512 0.92 26.23 29.26
CA SER A 512 -0.17 26.43 30.21
C SER A 512 -0.53 25.13 30.91
N LEU A 513 -0.53 24.00 30.19
CA LEU A 513 -0.72 22.66 30.75
C LEU A 513 0.41 22.27 31.72
N ASP A 514 1.68 22.55 31.39
CA ASP A 514 2.82 22.36 32.29
C ASP A 514 2.65 23.14 33.60
N TYR A 515 2.30 24.42 33.50
CA TYR A 515 2.01 25.25 34.67
C TYR A 515 0.83 24.69 35.47
N SER A 516 -0.28 24.34 34.79
CA SER A 516 -1.49 23.85 35.44
C SER A 516 -1.27 22.53 36.16
N TYR A 517 -0.63 21.54 35.53
CA TYR A 517 -0.27 20.27 36.14
C TYR A 517 0.58 20.49 37.40
N SER A 518 1.67 21.23 37.27
CA SER A 518 2.64 21.44 38.36
C SER A 518 1.99 22.20 39.53
N TYR A 519 1.13 23.18 39.25
CA TYR A 519 0.34 23.90 40.24
C TYR A 519 -0.68 23.00 40.96
N LEU A 520 -1.35 22.09 40.23
CA LEU A 520 -2.32 21.13 40.79
C LEU A 520 -1.62 20.02 41.61
N LYS A 521 -0.39 19.62 41.25
CA LYS A 521 0.48 18.72 42.04
C LYS A 521 1.10 19.41 43.27
N GLY A 522 0.84 20.71 43.47
CA GLY A 522 1.25 21.48 44.65
C GLY A 522 2.63 22.14 44.57
N GLU A 523 3.25 22.19 43.38
CA GLU A 523 4.61 22.70 43.20
C GLU A 523 4.70 24.24 43.31
N LYS A 524 5.78 24.74 43.91
CA LYS A 524 6.05 26.19 44.08
C LYS A 524 6.65 26.82 42.82
N ILE A 525 5.86 26.91 41.76
CA ILE A 525 6.25 27.52 40.48
C ILE A 525 5.69 28.93 40.28
N THR A 526 6.24 29.68 39.32
CA THR A 526 5.77 31.03 38.96
C THR A 526 5.46 31.15 37.48
N PHE A 527 4.52 32.04 37.11
CA PHE A 527 4.25 32.33 35.70
C PHE A 527 5.50 32.83 34.96
N ALA A 528 6.40 33.54 35.63
CA ALA A 528 7.66 34.03 35.05
C ALA A 528 8.63 32.89 34.71
N SER A 529 8.79 31.90 35.59
CA SER A 529 9.64 30.73 35.33
C SER A 529 9.09 29.86 34.20
N SER A 530 7.79 29.58 34.18
CA SER A 530 7.19 28.73 33.13
C SER A 530 7.08 29.45 31.78
N ALA A 531 6.81 30.76 31.76
CA ALA A 531 6.82 31.53 30.51
C ALA A 531 8.21 31.56 29.86
N LYS A 532 9.27 31.62 30.69
CA LYS A 532 10.66 31.48 30.25
C LYS A 532 10.98 30.06 29.75
N LYS A 533 10.48 29.00 30.41
CA LYS A 533 10.67 27.58 29.99
C LYS A 533 10.20 27.30 28.56
N PHE A 534 9.11 27.93 28.11
CA PHE A 534 8.53 27.72 26.77
C PHE A 534 8.72 28.88 25.78
N ASN A 535 9.48 29.92 26.16
CA ASN A 535 9.68 31.14 25.37
C ASN A 535 8.38 31.80 24.88
N ILE A 536 7.48 32.11 25.83
CA ILE A 536 6.22 32.82 25.55
C ILE A 536 6.01 34.00 26.51
N SER A 537 5.09 34.90 26.18
CA SER A 537 4.67 35.98 27.09
C SER A 537 3.98 35.41 28.34
N THR A 538 4.34 35.94 29.51
CA THR A 538 3.69 35.63 30.80
C THR A 538 2.18 35.83 30.76
N LEU A 539 1.70 36.87 30.06
CA LEU A 539 0.29 37.19 29.89
C LEU A 539 -0.48 36.13 29.06
N LEU A 540 0.18 35.54 28.06
CA LEU A 540 -0.40 34.48 27.22
C LEU A 540 -0.42 33.11 27.93
N LEU A 541 0.51 32.90 28.88
CA LEU A 541 0.52 31.72 29.73
C LEU A 541 -0.53 31.86 30.84
N SER A 542 -0.50 32.95 31.61
CA SER A 542 -1.36 33.12 32.79
C SER A 542 -2.85 33.09 32.44
N SER A 543 -3.25 33.73 31.33
CA SER A 543 -4.64 33.74 30.86
C SER A 543 -5.17 32.35 30.52
N LYS A 544 -4.35 31.49 29.88
CA LYS A 544 -4.71 30.12 29.53
C LYS A 544 -4.64 29.15 30.71
N ALA A 545 -3.56 29.21 31.48
CA ALA A 545 -3.37 28.35 32.65
C ALA A 545 -4.46 28.57 33.70
N GLN A 546 -4.97 29.79 33.86
CA GLN A 546 -6.11 30.08 34.75
C GLN A 546 -7.42 29.42 34.30
N LEU A 547 -7.65 29.20 33.00
CA LEU A 547 -8.84 28.47 32.53
C LEU A 547 -8.74 26.99 32.88
N ILE A 548 -7.58 26.39 32.60
CA ILE A 548 -7.28 24.98 32.87
C ILE A 548 -7.33 24.71 34.39
N ILE A 549 -6.69 25.55 35.20
CA ILE A 549 -6.70 25.43 36.67
C ILE A 549 -8.12 25.55 37.23
N ARG A 550 -8.95 26.50 36.75
CA ARG A 550 -10.34 26.63 37.22
C ARG A 550 -11.16 25.37 36.97
N HIS A 551 -11.00 24.74 35.81
CA HIS A 551 -11.67 23.49 35.50
C HIS A 551 -11.26 22.39 36.49
N PHE A 552 -9.96 22.09 36.60
CA PHE A 552 -9.46 21.02 37.47
C PHE A 552 -9.50 21.35 38.98
N GLN A 553 -9.73 22.60 39.39
CA GLN A 553 -10.12 22.95 40.76
C GLN A 553 -11.61 22.69 41.03
N SER A 554 -12.47 22.81 40.00
CA SER A 554 -13.91 22.49 40.14
C SER A 554 -14.21 21.00 40.04
N ILE A 555 -13.40 20.24 39.27
CA ILE A 555 -13.53 18.78 39.12
C ILE A 555 -12.12 18.16 39.24
N PRO A 556 -11.64 17.91 40.48
CA PRO A 556 -10.28 17.44 40.76
C PRO A 556 -9.86 16.19 39.99
N LEU A 557 -8.57 16.12 39.65
CA LEU A 557 -7.93 14.91 39.12
C LEU A 557 -7.53 13.98 40.26
N ASP A 558 -7.58 12.68 40.01
CA ASP A 558 -7.01 11.67 40.91
C ASP A 558 -5.60 11.31 40.44
N PHE A 559 -4.59 11.97 41.01
CA PHE A 559 -3.18 11.70 40.71
C PHE A 559 -2.66 10.36 41.27
N SER A 560 -3.51 9.50 41.85
CA SER A 560 -3.14 8.13 42.25
C SER A 560 -3.37 7.08 41.16
N VAL A 561 -3.97 7.44 40.02
CA VAL A 561 -4.15 6.55 38.86
C VAL A 561 -2.79 6.18 38.26
N GLU A 562 -2.53 4.88 38.10
CA GLU A 562 -1.30 4.36 37.52
C GLU A 562 -1.24 4.57 35.99
N LEU A 563 -0.01 4.70 35.46
CA LEU A 563 0.24 4.86 34.02
C LEU A 563 0.08 3.53 33.29
N MET A 564 -0.69 3.50 32.19
CA MET A 564 -0.87 2.29 31.41
C MET A 564 0.45 1.81 30.78
N SER A 565 0.82 0.56 31.05
CA SER A 565 1.98 -0.12 30.47
C SER A 565 1.61 -0.85 29.19
N TYR A 566 2.55 -0.94 28.24
CA TYR A 566 2.35 -1.57 26.93
C TYR A 566 3.50 -2.51 26.60
N SER A 567 3.17 -3.77 26.31
CA SER A 567 4.15 -4.83 26.05
C SER A 567 4.96 -4.60 24.78
N TYR A 568 6.22 -5.04 24.81
CA TYR A 568 7.10 -5.06 23.64
C TYR A 568 6.75 -6.21 22.69
N TRP A 569 7.16 -6.08 21.42
CA TRP A 569 6.87 -7.09 20.39
C TRP A 569 7.29 -8.50 20.80
N ASN A 570 8.42 -8.65 21.48
CA ASN A 570 8.98 -9.96 21.85
C ASN A 570 8.29 -10.59 23.07
N GLU A 571 7.51 -9.82 23.83
CA GLU A 571 6.80 -10.25 25.05
C GLU A 571 5.40 -10.81 24.75
N ILE A 572 4.79 -10.40 23.62
CA ILE A 572 3.46 -10.86 23.19
C ILE A 572 3.53 -12.15 22.36
N SER A 573 2.48 -12.98 22.47
CA SER A 573 2.37 -14.25 21.75
C SER A 573 2.19 -14.07 20.24
N ASN A 574 2.47 -15.11 19.46
CA ASN A 574 2.25 -15.10 18.01
C ASN A 574 0.79 -14.82 17.61
N ARG A 575 -0.19 -15.13 18.48
CA ARG A 575 -1.60 -14.78 18.25
C ARG A 575 -1.87 -13.28 18.44
N GLU A 576 -1.29 -12.68 19.48
CA GLU A 576 -1.41 -11.24 19.74
C GLU A 576 -0.69 -10.42 18.67
N LYS A 577 0.48 -10.89 18.19
CA LYS A 577 1.16 -10.30 17.02
C LYS A 577 0.26 -10.23 15.78
N ILE A 578 -0.52 -11.29 15.50
CA ILE A 578 -1.48 -11.32 14.39
C ILE A 578 -2.63 -10.31 14.62
N ASN A 579 -3.19 -10.24 15.83
CA ASN A 579 -4.20 -9.24 16.16
C ASN A 579 -3.68 -7.80 15.96
N VAL A 580 -2.46 -7.51 16.44
CA VAL A 580 -1.81 -6.19 16.30
C VAL A 580 -1.51 -5.90 14.83
N TYR A 581 -1.11 -6.88 14.01
CA TYR A 581 -1.01 -6.70 12.56
C TYR A 581 -2.36 -6.30 11.93
N GLU A 582 -3.46 -6.95 12.29
CA GLU A 582 -4.79 -6.62 11.75
C GLU A 582 -5.27 -5.23 12.16
N GLU A 583 -5.11 -4.84 13.42
CA GLU A 583 -5.50 -3.51 13.90
C GLU A 583 -4.66 -2.41 13.23
N VAL A 584 -3.35 -2.66 13.05
CA VAL A 584 -2.47 -1.75 12.29
C VAL A 584 -2.83 -1.68 10.81
N LYS A 585 -3.25 -2.78 10.17
CA LYS A 585 -3.81 -2.73 8.79
C LYS A 585 -5.06 -1.87 8.72
N GLN A 586 -5.97 -1.96 9.70
CA GLN A 586 -7.18 -1.13 9.74
C GLN A 586 -6.83 0.36 9.86
N HIS A 587 -5.89 0.72 10.74
CA HIS A 587 -5.39 2.09 10.83
C HIS A 587 -4.67 2.56 9.55
N LEU A 588 -3.84 1.71 8.93
CA LEU A 588 -3.20 1.99 7.65
C LEU A 588 -4.24 2.23 6.54
N LYS A 589 -5.31 1.44 6.49
CA LYS A 589 -6.39 1.58 5.51
C LYS A 589 -7.16 2.89 5.68
N ILE A 590 -7.46 3.27 6.92
CA ILE A 590 -8.05 4.59 7.26
C ILE A 590 -7.08 5.71 6.86
N PHE A 591 -5.77 5.52 7.05
CA PHE A 591 -4.76 6.49 6.64
C PHE A 591 -4.60 6.57 5.10
N ALA A 592 -4.71 5.45 4.39
CA ALA A 592 -4.64 5.37 2.94
C ALA A 592 -5.77 6.16 2.28
N TYR A 593 -6.98 6.01 2.81
CA TYR A 593 -8.13 6.84 2.42
C TYR A 593 -7.86 8.32 2.78
N SER A 594 -7.17 8.60 3.90
CA SER A 594 -6.84 9.97 4.33
C SER A 594 -5.78 10.72 3.50
N VAL A 595 -4.86 10.02 2.85
CA VAL A 595 -3.81 10.65 2.01
C VAL A 595 -4.25 10.77 0.55
N LYS A 596 -5.41 10.21 0.19
CA LYS A 596 -5.84 9.99 -1.20
C LYS A 596 -5.85 11.24 -2.08
N GLU A 597 -6.37 12.38 -1.60
CA GLU A 597 -6.25 13.69 -2.28
C GLU A 597 -4.80 14.07 -2.61
N HIS A 598 -3.94 13.95 -1.60
CA HIS A 598 -2.62 14.56 -1.53
C HIS A 598 -1.58 13.72 -2.29
N TRP A 599 -2.05 12.99 -3.30
CA TRP A 599 -1.28 12.15 -4.19
C TRP A 599 -1.13 12.80 -5.61
N GLY A 600 -2.02 13.62 -6.31
CA GLY A 600 -2.22 14.20 -7.78
C GLY A 600 -1.30 14.21 -9.13
N LYS A 601 -1.17 13.41 -10.29
CA LYS A 601 -1.70 12.30 -11.27
C LYS A 601 -2.22 10.79 -10.99
N GLU A 602 -3.39 10.38 -11.50
CA GLU A 602 -4.47 9.38 -11.15
C GLU A 602 -4.42 7.99 -10.39
N GLU A 603 -5.51 7.64 -9.64
CA GLU A 603 -5.83 6.29 -9.07
C GLU A 603 -6.27 5.29 -10.15
N GLN A 604 -7.11 5.73 -11.10
CA GLN A 604 -7.50 4.89 -12.24
C GLN A 604 -6.26 4.49 -13.06
N GLN A 605 -5.25 5.35 -13.11
CA GLN A 605 -3.94 5.01 -13.69
C GLN A 605 -3.23 3.92 -12.86
N ILE A 606 -3.18 4.03 -11.53
CA ILE A 606 -2.59 3.00 -10.66
C ILE A 606 -3.28 1.64 -10.83
N HIS A 607 -4.61 1.62 -10.97
CA HIS A 607 -5.38 0.42 -11.28
C HIS A 607 -5.02 -0.13 -12.67
N ASN A 608 -5.05 0.71 -13.70
CA ASN A 608 -4.73 0.30 -15.07
C ASN A 608 -3.29 -0.25 -15.16
N ASP A 609 -2.31 0.39 -14.52
CA ASP A 609 -0.90 -0.06 -14.46
C ASP A 609 -0.76 -1.44 -13.77
N PHE A 610 -1.65 -1.77 -12.82
CA PHE A 610 -1.65 -3.07 -12.12
C PHE A 610 -2.37 -4.19 -12.89
N TYR A 611 -3.33 -3.85 -13.76
CA TYR A 611 -4.07 -4.79 -14.62
C TYR A 611 -3.53 -4.84 -16.07
N ASP A 612 -2.59 -3.97 -16.43
CA ASP A 612 -1.94 -3.95 -17.75
C ASP A 612 -1.31 -5.31 -18.13
N ASN A 613 -1.53 -5.74 -19.38
CA ASN A 613 -1.24 -7.08 -19.94
C ASN A 613 -1.99 -8.27 -19.29
N ILE A 614 -3.06 -8.04 -18.52
CA ILE A 614 -3.92 -9.12 -17.99
C ILE A 614 -5.18 -9.33 -18.83
N ASN A 615 -5.39 -10.55 -19.33
CA ASN A 615 -6.62 -10.94 -20.03
C ASN A 615 -7.78 -11.16 -19.05
N THR A 616 -8.47 -10.08 -18.69
CA THR A 616 -9.65 -10.12 -17.80
C THR A 616 -10.91 -10.72 -18.45
N ALA A 617 -10.83 -11.18 -19.70
CA ALA A 617 -11.94 -11.77 -20.45
C ALA A 617 -11.86 -13.31 -20.58
N GLY A 618 -10.73 -13.93 -20.20
CA GLY A 618 -10.57 -15.40 -20.20
C GLY A 618 -11.45 -16.10 -19.15
N LYS A 619 -11.74 -17.39 -19.34
CA LYS A 619 -12.60 -18.14 -18.40
C LYS A 619 -11.91 -18.33 -17.05
N PHE A 620 -10.59 -18.51 -17.07
CA PHE A 620 -9.75 -18.57 -15.87
C PHE A 620 -9.92 -17.36 -14.91
N TRP A 621 -10.39 -16.22 -15.41
CA TRP A 621 -10.57 -14.99 -14.61
C TRP A 621 -11.84 -15.02 -13.74
N GLN A 622 -12.75 -15.95 -13.98
CA GLN A 622 -14.04 -16.02 -13.29
C GLN A 622 -13.92 -16.58 -11.86
N GLY A 623 -14.80 -16.11 -10.96
CA GLY A 623 -14.90 -16.64 -9.60
C GLY A 623 -13.75 -16.25 -8.67
N SER A 624 -12.91 -17.21 -8.29
CA SER A 624 -11.87 -17.02 -7.27
C SER A 624 -10.67 -16.22 -7.75
N THR A 625 -10.21 -16.40 -8.99
CA THR A 625 -8.97 -15.80 -9.51
C THR A 625 -9.01 -14.26 -9.45
N SER A 626 -10.08 -13.66 -9.95
CA SER A 626 -10.26 -12.19 -9.94
C SER A 626 -10.44 -11.64 -8.53
N LYS A 627 -11.14 -12.36 -7.62
CA LYS A 627 -11.27 -11.97 -6.20
C LYS A 627 -9.90 -11.92 -5.50
N ILE A 628 -9.08 -12.96 -5.66
CA ILE A 628 -7.74 -13.05 -5.07
C ILE A 628 -6.82 -11.96 -5.66
N TYR A 629 -6.89 -11.71 -6.96
CA TYR A 629 -6.12 -10.63 -7.61
C TYR A 629 -6.56 -9.23 -7.16
N GLN A 630 -7.85 -9.00 -6.90
CA GLN A 630 -8.39 -7.75 -6.35
C GLN A 630 -7.91 -7.48 -4.91
N GLU A 631 -7.78 -8.54 -4.10
CA GLU A 631 -7.22 -8.46 -2.75
C GLU A 631 -5.71 -8.12 -2.80
N PHE A 632 -4.98 -8.68 -3.76
CA PHE A 632 -3.59 -8.28 -4.04
C PHE A 632 -3.48 -6.83 -4.53
N TYR A 633 -4.40 -6.34 -5.37
CA TYR A 633 -4.43 -4.92 -5.78
C TYR A 633 -4.62 -3.99 -4.58
N THR A 634 -5.51 -4.36 -3.65
CA THR A 634 -5.74 -3.56 -2.42
C THR A 634 -4.48 -3.48 -1.55
N GLN A 635 -3.80 -4.62 -1.33
CA GLN A 635 -2.51 -4.61 -0.61
C GLN A 635 -1.42 -3.86 -1.37
N TYR A 636 -1.37 -3.97 -2.70
CA TYR A 636 -0.45 -3.18 -3.52
C TYR A 636 -0.69 -1.68 -3.32
N TYR A 637 -1.94 -1.21 -3.37
CA TYR A 637 -2.26 0.20 -3.13
C TYR A 637 -1.82 0.69 -1.74
N GLU A 638 -2.12 -0.08 -0.69
CA GLU A 638 -1.86 0.31 0.71
C GLU A 638 -0.36 0.20 1.11
N LEU A 639 0.36 -0.81 0.62
CA LEU A 639 1.72 -1.16 1.10
C LEU A 639 2.83 -0.85 0.09
N ASP A 640 2.57 -1.02 -1.21
CA ASP A 640 3.61 -1.15 -2.25
C ASP A 640 3.55 -0.05 -3.33
N CYS A 641 2.42 0.61 -3.50
CA CYS A 641 2.21 1.63 -4.51
C CYS A 641 3.02 2.88 -4.17
N LEU A 642 3.83 3.32 -5.13
CA LEU A 642 4.64 4.52 -5.02
C LEU A 642 3.87 5.72 -5.57
N ASN A 643 3.79 6.80 -4.78
CA ASN A 643 3.75 8.11 -5.42
C ASN A 643 5.08 8.30 -6.17
N SER A 644 5.16 9.19 -7.17
CA SER A 644 6.46 9.34 -7.86
C SER A 644 7.54 10.06 -7.03
N GLU A 645 7.27 10.47 -5.77
CA GLU A 645 8.28 10.82 -4.73
C GLU A 645 8.93 9.56 -4.12
N SER A 646 8.54 8.38 -4.61
CA SER A 646 9.02 7.06 -4.23
C SER A 646 8.76 6.69 -2.77
N SER A 647 7.74 7.28 -2.14
CA SER A 647 7.20 6.82 -0.86
C SER A 647 5.89 6.05 -1.08
N THR A 648 5.65 5.03 -0.25
CA THR A 648 4.38 4.29 -0.24
C THR A 648 3.46 4.80 0.86
N ILE A 649 2.16 4.47 0.79
CA ILE A 649 1.20 4.93 1.79
C ILE A 649 1.54 4.42 3.20
N ALA A 650 1.97 3.15 3.33
CA ALA A 650 2.46 2.58 4.59
C ALA A 650 3.68 3.30 5.19
N ASN A 651 4.50 3.92 4.34
CA ASN A 651 5.69 4.65 4.72
C ASN A 651 5.31 6.03 5.30
N LEU A 652 4.41 6.76 4.63
CA LEU A 652 3.83 8.00 5.18
C LEU A 652 2.98 7.76 6.44
N PHE A 653 2.27 6.64 6.53
CA PHE A 653 1.50 6.24 7.71
C PHE A 653 2.42 6.12 8.93
N TRP A 654 3.63 5.59 8.71
CA TRP A 654 4.62 5.41 9.75
C TRP A 654 5.17 6.75 10.30
N GLU A 655 5.57 7.72 9.47
CA GLU A 655 6.00 9.06 9.95
C GLU A 655 4.90 9.80 10.72
N ASN A 656 3.70 9.81 10.14
CA ASN A 656 2.63 10.67 10.60
C ASN A 656 1.89 10.06 11.81
N GLN A 657 1.80 8.73 11.89
CA GLN A 657 1.04 8.04 12.93
C GLN A 657 1.87 6.96 13.65
N ALA A 658 2.29 5.91 12.94
CA ALA A 658 2.68 4.67 13.62
C ALA A 658 3.97 4.75 14.45
N LYS A 659 4.91 5.67 14.15
CA LYS A 659 6.08 5.89 15.02
C LYS A 659 5.74 6.39 16.43
N ARG A 660 4.49 6.85 16.65
CA ARG A 660 3.94 7.32 17.94
C ARG A 660 3.03 6.29 18.62
N TYR A 661 2.92 5.07 18.07
CA TYR A 661 2.20 3.96 18.70
C TYR A 661 2.95 3.37 19.91
N PRO A 662 2.23 2.64 20.79
CA PRO A 662 2.83 1.70 21.74
C PRO A 662 3.78 0.68 21.07
N PRO A 663 4.72 0.08 21.80
CA PRO A 663 5.86 -0.62 21.19
C PRO A 663 5.49 -1.76 20.24
N CYS A 664 4.59 -2.68 20.62
CA CYS A 664 4.17 -3.78 19.76
C CYS A 664 3.47 -3.32 18.46
N PHE A 665 2.59 -2.30 18.55
CA PHE A 665 1.92 -1.67 17.42
C PHE A 665 2.89 -0.96 16.47
N LYS A 666 3.90 -0.29 17.03
CA LYS A 666 5.01 0.28 16.28
C LYS A 666 5.75 -0.81 15.49
N THR A 667 6.16 -1.91 16.14
CA THR A 667 6.86 -3.01 15.43
C THR A 667 6.01 -3.65 14.32
N ALA A 668 4.71 -3.86 14.54
CA ALA A 668 3.81 -4.37 13.50
C ALA A 668 3.70 -3.45 12.27
N ALA A 669 3.60 -2.13 12.49
CA ALA A 669 3.53 -1.14 11.41
C ALA A 669 4.82 -1.10 10.58
N PHE A 670 5.98 -1.16 11.25
CA PHE A 670 7.28 -1.26 10.57
C PHE A 670 7.33 -2.53 9.69
N ASN A 671 7.03 -3.69 10.28
CA ASN A 671 7.07 -4.98 9.59
C ASN A 671 6.11 -5.05 8.38
N LEU A 672 4.92 -4.46 8.47
CA LEU A 672 3.99 -4.33 7.35
C LEU A 672 4.58 -3.46 6.23
N MET A 673 5.06 -2.26 6.56
CA MET A 673 5.66 -1.31 5.62
C MET A 673 6.88 -1.90 4.88
N THR A 674 7.72 -2.69 5.56
CA THR A 674 8.92 -3.35 4.97
C THR A 674 8.63 -4.69 4.29
N SER A 675 7.37 -5.16 4.27
CA SER A 675 7.00 -6.42 3.61
C SER A 675 6.78 -6.27 2.10
N TYR A 676 6.76 -7.39 1.38
CA TYR A 676 6.50 -7.47 -0.07
C TYR A 676 5.87 -8.82 -0.43
N VAL A 677 5.28 -8.91 -1.63
CA VAL A 677 4.83 -10.19 -2.20
C VAL A 677 6.02 -10.94 -2.79
N GLY A 678 6.18 -12.21 -2.43
CA GLY A 678 7.23 -13.10 -2.95
C GLY A 678 6.66 -14.37 -3.56
N ALA A 679 7.55 -15.18 -4.15
CA ALA A 679 7.25 -16.54 -4.60
C ALA A 679 8.09 -17.53 -3.79
N TYR A 680 7.46 -18.58 -3.28
CA TYR A 680 8.06 -19.50 -2.33
C TYR A 680 7.74 -20.95 -2.69
N LYS A 681 8.76 -21.79 -2.81
CA LYS A 681 8.60 -23.23 -2.99
C LYS A 681 8.12 -23.86 -1.70
N ILE A 682 7.01 -24.59 -1.77
CA ILE A 682 6.36 -25.20 -0.60
C ILE A 682 7.01 -26.55 -0.31
N ILE A 683 7.42 -26.76 0.95
CA ILE A 683 8.04 -28.00 1.42
C ILE A 683 7.25 -28.50 2.66
N PRO A 684 6.60 -29.67 2.61
CA PRO A 684 5.90 -30.23 3.76
C PRO A 684 6.87 -30.76 4.81
N THR A 685 6.63 -30.45 6.09
CA THR A 685 7.43 -30.91 7.23
C THR A 685 6.56 -31.34 8.43
N GLY A 686 7.12 -32.15 9.32
CA GLY A 686 6.42 -32.60 10.53
C GLY A 686 5.14 -33.39 10.21
N LYS A 687 4.01 -33.01 10.81
CA LYS A 687 2.68 -33.58 10.54
C LYS A 687 1.69 -32.64 9.83
N ASN A 688 1.88 -31.34 9.95
CA ASN A 688 1.05 -30.29 9.33
C ASN A 688 1.82 -28.95 9.25
N GLU A 689 3.15 -28.99 9.30
CA GLU A 689 4.00 -27.82 9.20
C GLU A 689 4.45 -27.63 7.74
N LEU A 690 4.75 -26.40 7.36
CA LEU A 690 5.28 -26.07 6.04
C LEU A 690 6.54 -25.21 6.19
N ILE A 691 7.56 -25.55 5.42
CA ILE A 691 8.69 -24.66 5.14
C ILE A 691 8.44 -24.00 3.78
N PHE A 692 8.56 -22.69 3.73
CA PHE A 692 8.61 -21.92 2.48
C PHE A 692 10.06 -21.58 2.17
N GLU A 693 10.52 -21.95 0.98
CA GLU A 693 11.85 -21.61 0.45
C GLU A 693 11.68 -20.51 -0.60
N ASP A 694 12.19 -19.29 -0.34
CA ASP A 694 12.11 -18.17 -1.28
C ASP A 694 12.78 -18.54 -2.62
N TYR A 695 12.01 -18.45 -3.70
CA TYR A 695 12.36 -18.99 -5.01
C TYR A 695 13.58 -18.29 -5.64
N PHE A 696 13.93 -17.08 -5.20
CA PHE A 696 15.01 -16.27 -5.77
C PHE A 696 16.31 -16.32 -4.96
N SER A 697 16.22 -16.63 -3.66
CA SER A 697 17.37 -16.62 -2.72
C SER A 697 17.65 -17.97 -2.06
N GLY A 698 16.76 -18.96 -2.20
CA GLY A 698 16.87 -20.27 -1.54
C GLY A 698 16.70 -20.22 -0.01
N LYS A 699 16.37 -19.06 0.57
CA LYS A 699 16.26 -18.90 2.02
C LYS A 699 14.96 -19.52 2.53
N LYS A 700 15.09 -20.32 3.60
CA LYS A 700 13.99 -21.11 4.19
C LYS A 700 13.40 -20.42 5.42
N TYR A 701 12.09 -20.60 5.58
CA TYR A 701 11.30 -20.02 6.66
C TYR A 701 10.27 -21.06 7.15
N GLU A 702 10.07 -21.18 8.47
CA GLU A 702 8.96 -21.94 9.05
C GLU A 702 7.66 -21.13 8.99
N MET A 703 6.57 -21.73 8.48
CA MET A 703 5.29 -21.05 8.30
C MET A 703 4.30 -21.27 9.45
N CYS A 704 3.63 -20.19 9.83
CA CYS A 704 2.37 -20.19 10.57
C CYS A 704 1.24 -19.67 9.65
N GLY A 705 0.06 -20.28 9.69
CA GLY A 705 -1.08 -19.90 8.84
C GLY A 705 -2.29 -20.81 9.04
N ASN A 706 -3.42 -20.48 8.41
CA ASN A 706 -4.64 -21.29 8.44
C ASN A 706 -4.55 -22.51 7.50
N PHE A 707 -3.58 -23.38 7.74
CA PHE A 707 -3.40 -24.62 6.99
C PHE A 707 -4.42 -25.67 7.46
N GLY A 708 -5.10 -26.31 6.51
CA GLY A 708 -6.04 -27.39 6.81
C GLY A 708 -5.33 -28.64 7.38
N ALA A 709 -6.06 -29.47 8.13
CA ALA A 709 -5.50 -30.64 8.81
C ALA A 709 -4.88 -31.73 7.90
N ASN A 710 -5.06 -31.60 6.59
CA ASN A 710 -4.54 -32.46 5.53
C ASN A 710 -3.69 -31.66 4.52
N VAL A 711 -3.04 -30.57 4.92
CA VAL A 711 -2.38 -29.64 3.98
C VAL A 711 -1.31 -30.32 3.11
N HIS A 712 -0.62 -31.34 3.64
CA HIS A 712 0.37 -32.14 2.90
C HIS A 712 -0.22 -32.94 1.74
N GLU A 713 -1.48 -33.37 1.80
CA GLU A 713 -2.14 -34.14 0.73
C GLU A 713 -2.36 -33.30 -0.55
N ASN A 714 -2.31 -31.97 -0.42
CA ASN A 714 -2.59 -31.02 -1.48
C ASN A 714 -1.32 -30.38 -2.09
N ILE A 715 -0.12 -30.84 -1.70
CA ILE A 715 1.16 -30.26 -2.12
C ILE A 715 1.86 -31.17 -3.14
N VAL A 716 2.02 -30.68 -4.36
CA VAL A 716 2.78 -31.35 -5.43
C VAL A 716 4.26 -30.92 -5.36
N PRO A 717 5.24 -31.83 -5.47
CA PRO A 717 6.66 -31.46 -5.49
C PRO A 717 6.98 -30.42 -6.57
N GLY A 718 7.52 -29.26 -6.15
CA GLY A 718 7.83 -28.12 -7.05
C GLY A 718 6.80 -26.98 -7.03
N MET A 719 5.64 -27.19 -6.41
CA MET A 719 4.58 -26.19 -6.25
C MET A 719 5.07 -24.93 -5.53
N LEU A 720 4.69 -23.75 -6.05
CA LEU A 720 5.00 -22.45 -5.45
C LEU A 720 3.76 -21.81 -4.82
N SER A 721 3.95 -21.11 -3.71
CA SER A 721 3.03 -20.12 -3.16
C SER A 721 3.47 -18.72 -3.58
N ILE A 722 2.53 -17.88 -4.02
CA ILE A 722 2.73 -16.44 -4.22
C ILE A 722 1.90 -15.71 -3.16
N THR A 723 2.56 -15.04 -2.22
CA THR A 723 1.91 -14.39 -1.06
C THR A 723 2.85 -13.39 -0.37
N ARG A 724 2.37 -12.71 0.66
CA ARG A 724 3.15 -11.82 1.53
C ARG A 724 3.47 -12.56 2.84
N LEU A 725 4.70 -12.45 3.34
CA LEU A 725 5.10 -13.04 4.61
C LEU A 725 5.38 -11.95 5.65
N LEU A 726 4.90 -12.14 6.88
CA LEU A 726 5.09 -11.20 8.00
C LEU A 726 5.79 -11.91 9.18
N PRO A 727 6.82 -11.32 9.81
CA PRO A 727 7.58 -12.00 10.86
C PRO A 727 6.80 -12.16 12.17
N LEU A 728 6.99 -13.31 12.83
CA LEU A 728 6.56 -13.65 14.19
C LEU A 728 7.80 -14.02 15.05
N ASN A 729 7.61 -14.63 16.22
CA ASN A 729 8.73 -15.24 16.95
C ASN A 729 9.12 -16.55 16.27
N GLY A 730 10.34 -16.62 15.72
CA GLY A 730 10.95 -17.82 15.10
C GLY A 730 10.38 -18.23 13.73
N GLN A 731 9.18 -17.76 13.38
CA GLN A 731 8.40 -18.20 12.22
C GLN A 731 7.91 -16.98 11.41
N MET A 732 7.44 -17.22 10.19
CA MET A 732 6.71 -16.21 9.40
C MET A 732 5.23 -16.58 9.33
N TRP A 733 4.37 -15.58 9.42
CA TRP A 733 2.95 -15.68 9.14
C TRP A 733 2.70 -15.55 7.62
N VAL A 734 1.93 -16.48 7.05
CA VAL A 734 1.37 -16.34 5.70
C VAL A 734 0.21 -15.35 5.74
N ASN A 735 0.40 -14.19 5.11
CA ASN A 735 -0.58 -13.12 5.06
C ASN A 735 -1.39 -13.24 3.75
N GLU A 736 -2.63 -13.70 3.85
CA GLU A 736 -3.59 -13.74 2.73
C GLU A 736 -3.72 -12.37 2.04
N PRO A 737 -3.96 -12.32 0.71
CA PRO A 737 -4.25 -13.43 -0.19
C PRO A 737 -3.03 -14.30 -0.57
N MET A 738 -3.30 -15.43 -1.22
CA MET A 738 -2.30 -16.36 -1.73
C MET A 738 -2.75 -16.93 -3.09
N PHE A 739 -1.83 -16.98 -4.06
CA PHE A 739 -1.95 -17.81 -5.26
C PHE A 739 -1.05 -19.05 -5.15
N ILE A 740 -1.39 -20.10 -5.89
CA ILE A 740 -0.59 -21.32 -6.05
C ILE A 740 -0.19 -21.48 -7.51
N VAL A 741 1.09 -21.78 -7.76
CA VAL A 741 1.62 -22.16 -9.08
C VAL A 741 1.90 -23.67 -9.05
N LEU A 742 1.30 -24.43 -9.96
CA LEU A 742 1.54 -25.87 -10.12
C LEU A 742 2.85 -26.12 -10.89
N PRO A 743 3.52 -27.28 -10.71
CA PRO A 743 4.78 -27.58 -11.40
C PRO A 743 4.70 -27.46 -12.93
N ASP A 744 3.62 -27.93 -13.53
CA ASP A 744 3.39 -27.91 -14.98
C ASP A 744 3.26 -26.48 -15.55
N MET A 745 3.08 -25.48 -14.69
CA MET A 745 2.96 -24.06 -15.04
C MET A 745 4.30 -23.30 -14.95
N LEU A 746 5.35 -23.91 -14.40
CA LEU A 746 6.60 -23.22 -14.07
C LEU A 746 7.29 -22.63 -15.31
N GLU A 747 7.36 -23.35 -16.43
CA GLU A 747 8.00 -22.85 -17.65
C GLU A 747 7.29 -21.59 -18.21
N LEU A 748 5.95 -21.57 -18.17
CA LEU A 748 5.14 -20.42 -18.59
C LEU A 748 5.27 -19.25 -17.59
N PHE A 749 5.29 -19.54 -16.29
CA PHE A 749 5.51 -18.56 -15.24
C PHE A 749 6.91 -17.91 -15.36
N GLU A 750 7.97 -18.71 -15.53
CA GLU A 750 9.35 -18.22 -15.67
C GLU A 750 9.52 -17.38 -16.94
N LYS A 751 9.02 -17.85 -18.08
CA LYS A 751 8.97 -17.09 -19.34
C LYS A 751 8.33 -15.71 -19.15
N ASN A 752 7.13 -15.67 -18.58
CA ASN A 752 6.37 -14.42 -18.43
C ASN A 752 6.97 -13.51 -17.34
N TYR A 753 7.54 -14.08 -16.28
CA TYR A 753 8.30 -13.34 -15.26
C TYR A 753 9.56 -12.68 -15.85
N GLN A 754 10.35 -13.44 -16.64
CA GLN A 754 11.55 -12.91 -17.29
C GLN A 754 11.20 -11.74 -18.23
N MET A 755 10.16 -11.88 -19.05
CA MET A 755 9.69 -10.81 -19.94
C MET A 755 9.24 -9.55 -19.18
N LEU A 756 8.51 -9.72 -18.06
CA LEU A 756 8.09 -8.59 -17.23
C LEU A 756 9.26 -7.91 -16.50
N MET A 757 10.30 -8.67 -16.15
CA MET A 757 11.49 -8.17 -15.43
C MET A 757 12.63 -7.68 -16.35
N GLU A 758 12.59 -7.94 -17.66
CA GLU A 758 13.59 -7.50 -18.63
C GLU A 758 13.82 -5.98 -18.58
N ARG A 759 12.74 -5.20 -18.44
CA ARG A 759 12.77 -3.73 -18.31
C ARG A 759 13.30 -3.24 -16.95
N TYR A 760 13.47 -4.14 -15.99
CA TYR A 760 13.93 -3.88 -14.63
C TYR A 760 15.29 -4.57 -14.37
N ASN A 761 16.20 -4.45 -15.33
CA ASN A 761 17.58 -4.97 -15.28
C ASN A 761 18.56 -3.90 -15.81
N PRO A 762 19.67 -3.54 -15.12
CA PRO A 762 20.13 -4.01 -13.81
C PRO A 762 19.60 -3.16 -12.64
N PHE A 763 19.14 -3.83 -11.57
CA PHE A 763 18.63 -3.22 -10.34
C PHE A 763 19.14 -4.03 -9.13
N ASP A 764 19.16 -3.43 -7.94
CA ASP A 764 19.54 -4.12 -6.70
C ASP A 764 18.43 -5.10 -6.29
N ILE A 765 18.74 -6.40 -6.29
CA ILE A 765 17.78 -7.46 -5.95
C ILE A 765 17.40 -7.49 -4.46
N THR A 766 18.04 -6.68 -3.62
CA THR A 766 17.77 -6.52 -2.19
C THR A 766 17.03 -5.22 -1.85
N ASP A 767 16.88 -4.29 -2.79
CA ASP A 767 16.10 -3.07 -2.59
C ASP A 767 14.60 -3.40 -2.39
N ILE A 768 14.02 -2.85 -1.33
CA ILE A 768 12.60 -3.00 -1.00
C ILE A 768 11.66 -2.47 -2.09
N LEU A 769 12.06 -1.44 -2.86
CA LEU A 769 11.25 -0.96 -3.98
C LEU A 769 11.30 -1.94 -5.17
N TYR A 770 12.50 -2.43 -5.53
CA TYR A 770 12.65 -3.53 -6.48
C TYR A 770 11.87 -4.78 -6.05
N LEU A 771 11.94 -5.19 -4.77
CA LEU A 771 11.22 -6.35 -4.24
C LEU A 771 9.70 -6.18 -4.34
N LYS A 772 9.18 -4.97 -4.16
CA LYS A 772 7.75 -4.63 -4.35
C LYS A 772 7.35 -4.61 -5.84
N ILE A 773 8.19 -4.08 -6.72
CA ILE A 773 8.01 -4.17 -8.18
C ILE A 773 8.03 -5.63 -8.64
N ARG A 774 8.99 -6.42 -8.16
CA ARG A 774 9.11 -7.87 -8.40
C ARG A 774 7.85 -8.60 -7.92
N GLY A 775 7.31 -8.26 -6.76
CA GLY A 775 6.03 -8.79 -6.25
C GLY A 775 4.87 -8.57 -7.21
N LYS A 776 4.73 -7.36 -7.79
CA LYS A 776 3.74 -7.08 -8.85
C LYS A 776 4.01 -7.92 -10.11
N SER A 777 5.26 -8.03 -10.55
CA SER A 777 5.62 -8.82 -11.74
C SER A 777 5.39 -10.32 -11.55
N ILE A 778 5.63 -10.87 -10.36
CA ILE A 778 5.31 -12.27 -9.98
C ILE A 778 3.81 -12.53 -10.10
N LEU A 779 2.97 -11.63 -9.56
CA LEU A 779 1.52 -11.73 -9.66
C LEU A 779 1.04 -11.72 -11.12
N LYS A 780 1.55 -10.79 -11.94
CA LYS A 780 1.23 -10.74 -13.37
C LYS A 780 1.69 -12.01 -14.11
N ALA A 781 2.92 -12.47 -13.87
CA ALA A 781 3.49 -13.66 -14.52
C ALA A 781 2.65 -14.92 -14.29
N ASN A 782 2.14 -15.12 -13.07
CA ASN A 782 1.23 -16.23 -12.76
C ASN A 782 -0.06 -16.16 -13.58
N ILE A 783 -0.73 -15.00 -13.61
CA ILE A 783 -1.98 -14.83 -14.36
C ILE A 783 -1.76 -15.00 -15.87
N MET A 784 -0.66 -14.47 -16.41
CA MET A 784 -0.30 -14.65 -17.82
C MET A 784 0.02 -16.11 -18.17
N ALA A 785 0.63 -16.87 -17.26
CA ALA A 785 0.86 -18.30 -17.45
C ALA A 785 -0.45 -19.10 -17.50
N ILE A 786 -1.46 -18.73 -16.70
CA ILE A 786 -2.79 -19.34 -16.72
C ILE A 786 -3.52 -19.07 -18.04
N ASP A 787 -3.43 -17.84 -18.58
CA ASP A 787 -3.96 -17.49 -19.89
C ASP A 787 -3.25 -18.25 -21.04
N ASP A 788 -1.91 -18.28 -21.03
CA ASP A 788 -1.09 -19.10 -21.95
C ASP A 788 -1.56 -20.58 -21.95
N MET A 789 -1.84 -21.16 -20.77
CA MET A 789 -2.33 -22.54 -20.66
C MET A 789 -3.76 -22.71 -21.22
N GLU A 790 -4.71 -21.82 -20.92
CA GLU A 790 -6.08 -21.91 -21.47
C GLU A 790 -6.02 -21.82 -23.01
N GLN A 791 -5.23 -20.88 -23.55
CA GLN A 791 -5.04 -20.71 -24.99
C GLN A 791 -4.36 -21.92 -25.64
N ASN A 792 -3.29 -22.47 -25.05
CA ASN A 792 -2.64 -23.69 -25.54
C ASN A 792 -3.60 -24.89 -25.54
N THR A 793 -4.42 -25.04 -24.50
CA THR A 793 -5.44 -26.10 -24.41
C THR A 793 -6.50 -25.95 -25.51
N VAL A 794 -7.02 -24.75 -25.72
CA VAL A 794 -7.99 -24.44 -26.79
C VAL A 794 -7.38 -24.67 -28.18
N ASN A 795 -6.10 -24.34 -28.38
CA ASN A 795 -5.39 -24.60 -29.62
C ASN A 795 -5.21 -26.11 -29.89
N MET A 796 -4.85 -26.89 -28.87
CA MET A 796 -4.75 -28.36 -28.98
C MET A 796 -6.11 -29.03 -29.25
N MET A 797 -7.20 -28.52 -28.68
CA MET A 797 -8.56 -28.97 -29.00
C MET A 797 -8.93 -28.67 -30.46
N ASN A 798 -8.63 -27.47 -30.97
CA ASN A 798 -9.06 -27.01 -32.30
C ASN A 798 -8.34 -27.66 -33.50
N GLN A 799 -7.13 -28.20 -33.31
CA GLN A 799 -6.44 -29.03 -34.32
C GLN A 799 -7.30 -30.25 -34.71
N PRO A 800 -7.06 -30.91 -35.86
CA PRO A 800 -7.64 -32.23 -36.13
C PRO A 800 -7.17 -33.32 -35.14
N LEU A 801 -7.82 -34.48 -35.18
CA LEU A 801 -7.33 -35.75 -34.65
C LEU A 801 -6.09 -36.18 -35.45
N GLN A 802 -5.01 -36.51 -34.75
CA GLN A 802 -3.78 -37.00 -35.37
C GLN A 802 -3.96 -38.48 -35.74
N MET A 803 -4.40 -38.71 -36.99
CA MET A 803 -4.74 -40.03 -37.54
C MET A 803 -3.92 -40.33 -38.80
N GLU A 804 -3.35 -41.54 -38.88
CA GLU A 804 -2.66 -42.02 -40.09
C GLU A 804 -3.64 -42.46 -41.18
N TRP A 805 -4.03 -41.52 -42.03
CA TRP A 805 -4.88 -41.81 -43.18
C TRP A 805 -4.11 -42.51 -44.31
N GLN A 806 -4.72 -43.54 -44.88
CA GLN A 806 -4.25 -44.25 -46.07
C GLN A 806 -5.33 -44.20 -47.16
N ILE A 807 -4.92 -44.02 -48.42
CA ILE A 807 -5.79 -43.89 -49.59
C ILE A 807 -5.51 -44.98 -50.63
N ALA A 808 -6.54 -45.51 -51.26
CA ALA A 808 -6.47 -46.40 -52.43
C ALA A 808 -7.55 -46.06 -53.46
N ASN A 809 -7.26 -46.26 -54.75
CA ASN A 809 -8.24 -46.12 -55.83
C ASN A 809 -8.87 -47.50 -56.14
N VAL A 810 -10.16 -47.55 -56.47
CA VAL A 810 -10.92 -48.78 -56.75
C VAL A 810 -11.89 -48.56 -57.93
N MET A 811 -11.81 -49.44 -58.94
CA MET A 811 -12.64 -49.35 -60.16
C MET A 811 -14.07 -49.92 -60.00
N HIS A 812 -14.28 -50.84 -59.04
CA HIS A 812 -15.53 -51.57 -58.86
C HIS A 812 -16.07 -51.41 -57.42
N CYS A 813 -16.37 -50.16 -57.03
CA CYS A 813 -16.79 -49.82 -55.67
C CYS A 813 -18.01 -50.62 -55.20
N ASP A 814 -19.04 -50.78 -56.04
CA ASP A 814 -20.26 -51.53 -55.67
C ASP A 814 -19.97 -52.98 -55.28
N GLU A 815 -18.99 -53.61 -55.93
CA GLU A 815 -18.59 -54.99 -55.66
C GLU A 815 -17.77 -55.07 -54.37
N VAL A 816 -16.86 -54.13 -54.13
CA VAL A 816 -16.17 -54.01 -52.83
C VAL A 816 -17.17 -53.76 -51.70
N ILE A 817 -18.16 -52.88 -51.88
CA ILE A 817 -19.22 -52.61 -50.90
C ILE A 817 -20.06 -53.89 -50.63
N LYS A 818 -20.40 -54.66 -51.66
CA LYS A 818 -21.10 -55.95 -51.52
C LYS A 818 -20.26 -57.02 -50.81
N LEU A 819 -18.94 -57.04 -51.00
CA LEU A 819 -18.03 -57.99 -50.35
C LEU A 819 -17.74 -57.60 -48.89
N LEU A 820 -17.55 -56.31 -48.59
CA LEU A 820 -17.39 -55.79 -47.23
C LEU A 820 -18.65 -56.05 -46.39
N ASN A 821 -19.85 -55.76 -46.92
CA ASN A 821 -21.12 -56.06 -46.23
C ASN A 821 -21.34 -57.56 -45.94
N LYS A 822 -20.69 -58.47 -46.67
CA LYS A 822 -20.73 -59.92 -46.41
C LYS A 822 -19.67 -60.39 -45.39
N CYS A 823 -18.75 -59.53 -44.98
CA CYS A 823 -17.63 -59.89 -44.12
C CYS A 823 -17.88 -59.46 -42.67
N SER A 824 -17.99 -60.43 -41.75
CA SER A 824 -18.33 -60.20 -40.34
C SER A 824 -17.35 -59.32 -39.54
N ARG A 825 -16.18 -58.98 -40.12
CA ARG A 825 -15.21 -58.02 -39.55
C ARG A 825 -15.51 -56.55 -39.88
N PHE A 826 -16.42 -56.29 -40.82
CA PHE A 826 -16.79 -54.93 -41.24
C PHE A 826 -18.27 -54.71 -40.94
N ARG A 827 -18.59 -53.72 -40.11
CA ARG A 827 -19.97 -53.32 -39.83
C ARG A 827 -20.24 -51.99 -40.53
N LEU A 828 -21.37 -51.91 -41.23
CA LEU A 828 -21.81 -50.68 -41.87
C LEU A 828 -22.07 -49.59 -40.82
N LEU A 829 -21.56 -48.39 -41.05
CA LEU A 829 -21.83 -47.20 -40.24
C LEU A 829 -22.88 -46.32 -40.94
N TYR A 830 -22.63 -45.98 -42.20
CA TYR A 830 -23.46 -45.08 -42.99
C TYR A 830 -23.40 -45.44 -44.49
N GLN A 831 -24.49 -45.17 -45.21
CA GLN A 831 -24.57 -45.32 -46.67
C GLN A 831 -25.57 -44.33 -47.26
N ASP A 832 -25.16 -43.60 -48.30
CA ASP A 832 -26.02 -42.75 -49.13
C ASP A 832 -25.70 -42.98 -50.63
N GLN A 833 -25.94 -41.97 -51.49
CA GLN A 833 -25.66 -42.03 -52.94
C GLN A 833 -24.23 -41.60 -53.33
N ASP A 834 -23.44 -41.04 -52.41
CA ASP A 834 -22.09 -40.48 -52.65
C ASP A 834 -21.00 -41.25 -51.88
N ARG A 835 -21.32 -41.80 -50.70
CA ARG A 835 -20.39 -42.50 -49.82
C ARG A 835 -20.98 -43.73 -49.13
N THR A 836 -20.09 -44.62 -48.69
CA THR A 836 -20.42 -45.75 -47.81
C THR A 836 -19.28 -45.96 -46.82
N SER A 837 -19.58 -46.06 -45.52
CA SER A 837 -18.56 -46.20 -44.47
C SER A 837 -18.80 -47.39 -43.55
N PHE A 838 -17.70 -47.93 -43.03
CA PHE A 838 -17.65 -49.14 -42.23
C PHE A 838 -16.68 -48.97 -41.05
N ILE A 839 -17.00 -49.60 -39.93
CA ILE A 839 -16.03 -49.89 -38.86
C ILE A 839 -15.50 -51.31 -39.04
N TRP A 840 -14.18 -51.45 -39.15
CA TRP A 840 -13.49 -52.73 -39.03
C TRP A 840 -13.31 -53.04 -37.55
N ILE A 841 -13.62 -54.27 -37.14
CA ILE A 841 -13.48 -54.76 -35.77
C ILE A 841 -12.89 -56.17 -35.82
N CYS A 842 -11.82 -56.40 -35.06
CA CYS A 842 -11.22 -57.71 -34.95
C CYS A 842 -10.61 -57.94 -33.56
N SER A 843 -11.25 -58.80 -32.74
CA SER A 843 -10.62 -59.28 -31.51
C SER A 843 -9.35 -60.09 -31.82
N LYS A 844 -8.28 -59.86 -31.06
CA LYS A 844 -7.13 -60.77 -30.95
C LYS A 844 -7.28 -61.62 -29.67
N SER A 845 -7.62 -60.96 -28.57
CA SER A 845 -8.09 -61.48 -27.27
C SER A 845 -8.74 -60.30 -26.53
N GLU A 846 -9.61 -60.53 -25.55
CA GLU A 846 -9.93 -59.46 -24.59
C GLU A 846 -8.68 -59.17 -23.73
N PRO A 847 -8.39 -57.89 -23.39
CA PRO A 847 -9.19 -56.70 -23.64
C PRO A 847 -8.87 -55.93 -24.96
N ASN A 848 -7.76 -56.22 -25.64
CA ASN A 848 -7.21 -55.33 -26.70
C ASN A 848 -7.94 -55.47 -28.06
N TYR A 849 -9.13 -54.88 -28.18
CA TYR A 849 -9.87 -54.78 -29.44
C TYR A 849 -9.11 -53.98 -30.51
N GLN A 850 -8.92 -54.59 -31.69
CA GLN A 850 -8.42 -53.89 -32.87
C GLN A 850 -9.60 -53.35 -33.66
N TRP A 851 -9.58 -52.05 -33.97
CA TRP A 851 -10.60 -51.41 -34.79
C TRP A 851 -10.04 -50.29 -35.66
N GLY A 852 -10.83 -49.86 -36.65
CA GLY A 852 -10.48 -48.78 -37.57
C GLY A 852 -11.67 -48.38 -38.44
N TYR A 853 -11.58 -47.21 -39.07
CA TYR A 853 -12.62 -46.65 -39.93
C TYR A 853 -12.24 -46.78 -41.41
N LEU A 854 -13.24 -47.08 -42.24
CA LEU A 854 -13.13 -47.15 -43.70
C LEU A 854 -14.28 -46.35 -44.30
N VAL A 855 -13.98 -45.50 -45.29
CA VAL A 855 -14.99 -44.83 -46.11
C VAL A 855 -14.65 -44.95 -47.59
N ILE A 856 -15.66 -45.31 -48.38
CA ILE A 856 -15.62 -45.40 -49.83
C ILE A 856 -16.42 -44.22 -50.37
N LYS A 857 -15.82 -43.42 -51.25
CA LYS A 857 -16.44 -42.26 -51.91
C LYS A 857 -15.79 -42.06 -53.28
N GLN A 858 -16.59 -41.83 -54.32
CA GLN A 858 -16.13 -41.38 -55.65
C GLN A 858 -14.91 -42.15 -56.23
N GLY A 859 -14.94 -43.48 -56.20
CA GLY A 859 -13.86 -44.33 -56.74
C GLY A 859 -12.63 -44.49 -55.82
N VAL A 860 -12.69 -43.95 -54.60
CA VAL A 860 -11.60 -43.93 -53.63
C VAL A 860 -12.02 -44.61 -52.33
N ILE A 861 -11.11 -45.36 -51.72
CA ILE A 861 -11.20 -45.86 -50.35
C ILE A 861 -10.19 -45.10 -49.49
N LEU A 862 -10.68 -44.47 -48.42
CA LEU A 862 -9.87 -43.94 -47.33
C LEU A 862 -10.04 -44.85 -46.11
N ILE A 863 -8.93 -45.14 -45.42
CA ILE A 863 -8.94 -45.84 -44.13
C ILE A 863 -8.04 -45.13 -43.12
N SER A 864 -8.35 -45.29 -41.84
CA SER A 864 -7.44 -44.99 -40.73
C SER A 864 -7.77 -45.84 -39.51
N ALA A 865 -6.79 -46.03 -38.62
CA ALA A 865 -6.98 -46.65 -37.32
C ALA A 865 -6.52 -45.67 -36.21
N PRO A 866 -7.03 -45.80 -34.96
CA PRO A 866 -6.48 -45.09 -33.82
C PRO A 866 -5.00 -45.41 -33.58
N PRO A 867 -4.23 -44.53 -32.88
CA PRO A 867 -2.87 -44.84 -32.44
C PRO A 867 -2.78 -46.19 -31.70
N GLY A 868 -1.69 -46.94 -31.88
CA GLY A 868 -1.50 -48.27 -31.31
C GLY A 868 -2.32 -49.42 -31.93
N LYS A 869 -3.25 -49.16 -32.86
CA LYS A 869 -4.06 -50.21 -33.52
C LYS A 869 -3.41 -50.68 -34.83
N ASP A 870 -3.57 -51.96 -35.14
CA ASP A 870 -2.86 -52.70 -36.21
C ASP A 870 -3.40 -52.38 -37.64
N LEU A 871 -3.08 -51.18 -38.14
CA LEU A 871 -3.41 -50.70 -39.50
C LEU A 871 -2.90 -51.65 -40.61
N ASN A 872 -1.77 -52.33 -40.37
CA ASN A 872 -1.24 -53.34 -41.29
C ASN A 872 -2.12 -54.59 -41.39
N LYS A 873 -2.72 -55.05 -40.29
CA LYS A 873 -3.74 -56.12 -40.28
C LYS A 873 -5.05 -55.64 -40.91
N PHE A 874 -5.47 -54.40 -40.67
CA PHE A 874 -6.64 -53.79 -41.30
C PHE A 874 -6.53 -53.84 -42.84
N ILE A 875 -5.42 -53.37 -43.40
CA ILE A 875 -5.09 -53.46 -44.84
C ILE A 875 -5.11 -54.92 -45.34
N LYS A 876 -4.53 -55.86 -44.59
CA LYS A 876 -4.51 -57.29 -44.95
C LYS A 876 -5.91 -57.91 -44.96
N ASP A 877 -6.79 -57.52 -44.04
CA ASP A 877 -8.16 -58.03 -43.96
C ASP A 877 -9.07 -57.44 -45.07
N ILE A 878 -8.90 -56.16 -45.44
CA ILE A 878 -9.56 -55.58 -46.63
C ILE A 878 -9.17 -56.37 -47.88
N ARG A 879 -7.86 -56.55 -48.11
CA ARG A 879 -7.31 -57.31 -49.25
C ARG A 879 -7.80 -58.76 -49.29
N ARG A 880 -7.97 -59.41 -48.14
CA ARG A 880 -8.55 -60.76 -48.05
C ARG A 880 -10.03 -60.80 -48.44
N THR A 881 -10.81 -59.79 -48.01
CA THR A 881 -12.25 -59.72 -48.27
C THR A 881 -12.56 -59.54 -49.75
N VAL A 882 -11.73 -58.77 -50.48
CA VAL A 882 -11.93 -58.53 -51.93
C VAL A 882 -11.25 -59.57 -52.84
N LYS A 883 -10.41 -60.45 -52.29
CA LYS A 883 -9.63 -61.43 -53.07
C LYS A 883 -10.50 -62.37 -53.92
N SER A 884 -11.72 -62.69 -53.48
CA SER A 884 -12.63 -63.59 -54.20
C SER A 884 -13.22 -63.00 -55.49
N ALA A 885 -12.91 -61.74 -55.83
CA ALA A 885 -13.28 -61.07 -57.08
C ALA A 885 -12.06 -60.52 -57.84
N ASP A 886 -10.84 -60.99 -57.53
CA ASP A 886 -9.56 -60.54 -58.10
C ASP A 886 -9.28 -59.02 -58.04
N ILE A 887 -9.99 -58.28 -57.18
CA ILE A 887 -9.80 -56.84 -56.99
C ILE A 887 -8.51 -56.58 -56.18
N VAL A 888 -7.50 -55.98 -56.82
CA VAL A 888 -6.23 -55.62 -56.18
C VAL A 888 -6.31 -54.18 -55.62
N ILE A 889 -6.07 -54.02 -54.32
CA ILE A 889 -6.13 -52.71 -53.63
C ILE A 889 -4.74 -52.32 -53.10
N ALA A 890 -4.20 -51.21 -53.60
CA ALA A 890 -2.93 -50.62 -53.19
C ALA A 890 -3.15 -49.35 -52.36
N PHE A 891 -2.93 -49.45 -51.04
CA PHE A 891 -2.95 -48.32 -50.12
C PHE A 891 -1.61 -47.59 -50.12
N ARG A 892 -1.66 -46.26 -49.97
CA ARG A 892 -0.53 -45.35 -49.78
C ARG A 892 -0.89 -44.28 -48.74
N PRO A 893 0.08 -43.64 -48.04
CA PRO A 893 -0.20 -42.55 -47.12
C PRO A 893 -0.98 -41.41 -47.79
N PHE A 894 -1.93 -40.84 -47.05
CA PHE A 894 -2.76 -39.73 -47.50
C PHE A 894 -2.34 -38.43 -46.80
N HIS A 895 -1.68 -37.53 -47.55
CA HIS A 895 -1.31 -36.21 -47.07
C HIS A 895 -2.19 -35.15 -47.76
N ALA A 896 -2.90 -34.36 -46.94
CA ALA A 896 -3.85 -33.35 -47.42
C ALA A 896 -3.81 -32.10 -46.53
N ARG A 897 -4.34 -30.99 -47.05
CA ARG A 897 -4.47 -29.73 -46.30
C ARG A 897 -5.45 -29.89 -45.13
N THR A 898 -5.22 -29.17 -44.04
CA THR A 898 -5.96 -29.26 -42.76
C THR A 898 -7.48 -29.24 -42.92
N GLY A 899 -8.04 -28.40 -43.80
CA GLY A 899 -9.48 -28.34 -44.06
C GLY A 899 -10.07 -29.61 -44.69
N VAL A 900 -9.30 -30.33 -45.50
CA VAL A 900 -9.72 -31.63 -46.08
C VAL A 900 -9.71 -32.71 -44.99
N LEU A 901 -8.68 -32.73 -44.14
CA LEU A 901 -8.61 -33.63 -42.99
C LEU A 901 -9.77 -33.36 -42.00
N LYS A 902 -10.07 -32.09 -41.70
CA LYS A 902 -11.21 -31.72 -40.85
C LYS A 902 -12.58 -32.06 -41.47
N THR A 903 -12.68 -32.09 -42.80
CA THR A 903 -13.88 -32.60 -43.50
C THR A 903 -14.03 -34.12 -43.30
N ILE A 904 -12.95 -34.88 -43.43
CA ILE A 904 -12.95 -36.34 -43.23
C ILE A 904 -13.21 -36.69 -41.75
N GLU A 905 -12.64 -35.93 -40.82
CA GLU A 905 -12.91 -35.99 -39.38
C GLU A 905 -14.41 -35.79 -39.06
N ASN A 906 -15.04 -34.75 -39.57
CA ASN A 906 -16.47 -34.50 -39.34
C ASN A 906 -17.35 -35.69 -39.81
N LEU A 907 -16.99 -36.34 -40.92
CA LEU A 907 -17.67 -37.56 -41.40
C LEU A 907 -17.41 -38.76 -40.48
N PHE A 908 -16.18 -38.94 -40.00
CA PHE A 908 -15.79 -39.98 -39.05
C PHE A 908 -16.51 -39.84 -37.69
N ILE A 909 -16.60 -38.62 -37.15
CA ILE A 909 -17.34 -38.31 -35.91
C ILE A 909 -18.83 -38.59 -36.08
N ALA A 910 -19.46 -38.08 -37.15
CA ALA A 910 -20.88 -38.28 -37.40
C ALA A 910 -21.26 -39.78 -37.54
N ASP A 911 -20.47 -40.52 -38.32
CA ASP A 911 -20.69 -41.96 -38.56
C ASP A 911 -20.52 -42.79 -37.28
N LEU A 912 -19.50 -42.49 -36.46
CA LEU A 912 -19.29 -43.18 -35.18
C LEU A 912 -20.32 -42.80 -34.13
N ALA A 913 -20.74 -41.52 -34.03
CA ALA A 913 -21.73 -41.08 -33.06
C ALA A 913 -23.07 -41.83 -33.22
N VAL A 914 -23.57 -41.93 -34.46
CA VAL A 914 -24.80 -42.66 -34.78
C VAL A 914 -24.67 -44.16 -34.51
N PHE A 915 -23.49 -44.74 -34.75
CA PHE A 915 -23.24 -46.17 -34.51
C PHE A 915 -23.09 -46.50 -33.01
N PHE A 916 -22.32 -45.71 -32.26
CA PHE A 916 -22.09 -45.90 -30.82
C PHE A 916 -23.34 -45.61 -29.99
N HIS A 917 -24.17 -44.63 -30.36
CA HIS A 917 -25.47 -44.42 -29.73
C HIS A 917 -26.39 -45.66 -29.86
N LYS A 918 -26.26 -46.43 -30.95
CA LYS A 918 -26.99 -47.69 -31.18
C LYS A 918 -26.28 -48.94 -30.61
N ASN A 919 -25.05 -48.81 -30.08
CA ASN A 919 -24.19 -49.93 -29.66
C ASN A 919 -23.36 -49.54 -28.41
N SER A 920 -24.02 -49.12 -27.32
CA SER A 920 -23.38 -48.66 -26.07
C SER A 920 -22.30 -49.59 -25.52
N ASP A 921 -22.60 -50.89 -25.46
CA ASP A 921 -21.74 -51.89 -24.83
C ASP A 921 -20.46 -52.13 -25.66
N LEU A 922 -20.51 -51.79 -26.95
CA LEU A 922 -19.39 -51.85 -27.87
C LEU A 922 -18.58 -50.54 -27.86
N SER A 923 -19.22 -49.37 -27.71
CA SER A 923 -18.48 -48.10 -27.63
C SER A 923 -17.59 -48.06 -26.38
N LEU A 924 -18.09 -48.53 -25.23
CA LEU A 924 -17.31 -48.69 -23.99
C LEU A 924 -16.09 -49.62 -24.16
N LYS A 925 -16.19 -50.64 -25.03
CA LYS A 925 -15.08 -51.57 -25.33
C LYS A 925 -14.09 -51.03 -26.38
N LEU A 926 -14.50 -50.12 -27.26
CA LEU A 926 -13.67 -49.57 -28.33
C LEU A 926 -13.02 -48.22 -27.98
N LEU A 927 -13.63 -47.44 -27.07
CA LEU A 927 -13.13 -46.17 -26.56
C LEU A 927 -12.22 -46.31 -25.32
N ARG A 928 -11.93 -47.55 -24.89
CA ARG A 928 -10.96 -47.85 -23.84
C ARG A 928 -9.53 -47.80 -24.39
N GLN A 929 -8.62 -47.19 -23.63
CA GLN A 929 -7.19 -47.21 -23.87
C GLN A 929 -6.63 -48.63 -23.67
N ASP A 930 -5.84 -49.12 -24.63
CA ASP A 930 -5.04 -50.34 -24.50
C ASP A 930 -3.82 -50.03 -23.61
N ASN A 931 -3.43 -50.99 -22.77
CA ASN A 931 -2.05 -51.04 -22.28
C ASN A 931 -1.13 -51.48 -23.44
N LEU A 932 -0.14 -50.68 -23.77
CA LEU A 932 0.84 -50.91 -24.84
C LEU A 932 2.26 -51.08 -24.24
N SER A 933 3.24 -51.37 -25.09
CA SER A 933 4.66 -51.53 -24.69
C SER A 933 5.55 -50.36 -25.15
N ASP A 934 4.93 -49.23 -25.47
CA ASP A 934 5.56 -47.99 -25.91
C ASP A 934 4.73 -46.84 -25.34
N ASP A 935 5.27 -46.21 -24.29
CA ASP A 935 4.60 -45.19 -23.50
C ASP A 935 4.13 -44.01 -24.36
N ASN A 936 4.83 -43.69 -25.46
CA ASN A 936 4.45 -42.62 -26.39
C ASN A 936 3.23 -43.01 -27.23
N GLN A 937 3.13 -44.28 -27.63
CA GLN A 937 1.93 -44.81 -28.30
C GLN A 937 0.75 -44.92 -27.34
N GLU A 938 0.97 -45.29 -26.07
CA GLU A 938 -0.10 -45.32 -25.07
C GLU A 938 -0.62 -43.91 -24.77
N TRP A 939 0.27 -42.95 -24.57
CA TRP A 939 -0.07 -41.54 -24.34
C TRP A 939 -0.79 -40.89 -25.52
N SER A 940 -0.30 -41.10 -26.75
CA SER A 940 -0.98 -40.60 -27.96
C SER A 940 -2.33 -41.26 -28.22
N GLN A 941 -2.50 -42.55 -27.89
CA GLN A 941 -3.81 -43.21 -27.90
C GLN A 941 -4.75 -42.60 -26.86
N GLY A 942 -4.27 -42.30 -25.65
CA GLY A 942 -5.03 -41.63 -24.59
C GLY A 942 -5.56 -40.26 -25.03
N ILE A 943 -4.69 -39.39 -25.56
CA ILE A 943 -5.08 -38.07 -26.10
C ILE A 943 -6.08 -38.20 -27.25
N PHE A 944 -5.85 -39.13 -28.18
CA PHE A 944 -6.78 -39.40 -29.28
C PHE A 944 -8.18 -39.81 -28.76
N LEU A 945 -8.24 -40.73 -27.79
CA LEU A 945 -9.50 -41.24 -27.25
C LEU A 945 -10.27 -40.18 -26.44
N LEU A 946 -9.58 -39.38 -25.63
CA LEU A 946 -10.19 -38.25 -24.90
C LEU A 946 -10.81 -37.25 -25.88
N LYS A 947 -10.03 -36.82 -26.89
CA LYS A 947 -10.47 -35.84 -27.89
C LYS A 947 -11.61 -36.38 -28.78
N LEU A 948 -11.55 -37.65 -29.16
CA LEU A 948 -12.64 -38.35 -29.84
C LEU A 948 -13.91 -38.39 -28.97
N GLY A 949 -13.78 -38.66 -27.67
CA GLY A 949 -14.88 -38.63 -26.71
C GLY A 949 -15.60 -37.28 -26.67
N THR A 950 -14.84 -36.18 -26.56
CA THR A 950 -15.39 -34.82 -26.59
C THR A 950 -16.14 -34.54 -27.90
N LEU A 951 -15.50 -34.79 -29.05
CA LEU A 951 -16.10 -34.52 -30.37
C LEU A 951 -17.39 -35.34 -30.63
N LEU A 952 -17.44 -36.58 -30.15
CA LEU A 952 -18.65 -37.42 -30.21
C LEU A 952 -19.78 -36.86 -29.32
N MET A 953 -19.45 -36.39 -28.11
CA MET A 953 -20.42 -35.79 -27.20
C MET A 953 -20.95 -34.46 -27.74
N ASP A 954 -20.08 -33.59 -28.26
CA ASP A 954 -20.48 -32.32 -28.88
C ASP A 954 -21.44 -32.56 -30.05
N TYR A 955 -21.11 -33.48 -30.96
CA TYR A 955 -21.99 -33.85 -32.09
C TYR A 955 -23.34 -34.40 -31.64
N LEU A 956 -23.37 -35.24 -30.59
CA LEU A 956 -24.60 -35.74 -29.99
C LEU A 956 -25.40 -34.63 -29.28
N HIS A 957 -24.75 -33.64 -28.67
CA HIS A 957 -25.43 -32.48 -28.09
C HIS A 957 -26.00 -31.55 -29.17
N GLU A 958 -25.30 -31.33 -30.28
CA GLU A 958 -25.79 -30.51 -31.39
C GLU A 958 -27.00 -31.16 -32.09
N THR A 959 -26.92 -32.46 -32.37
CA THR A 959 -28.00 -33.21 -33.04
C THR A 959 -29.23 -33.45 -32.15
N ASN A 960 -29.12 -33.32 -30.82
CA ASN A 960 -30.24 -33.37 -29.89
C ASN A 960 -30.78 -31.99 -29.45
N LYS A 961 -30.25 -30.88 -29.97
CA LYS A 961 -30.89 -29.56 -29.78
C LYS A 961 -32.25 -29.57 -30.51
N PRO A 962 -33.39 -29.26 -29.85
CA PRO A 962 -34.64 -29.10 -30.56
C PRO A 962 -34.53 -27.92 -31.52
N THR A 963 -34.80 -28.15 -32.80
CA THR A 963 -34.83 -27.10 -33.82
C THR A 963 -35.90 -26.07 -33.47
N ARG A 964 -35.48 -24.81 -33.32
CA ARG A 964 -36.34 -23.62 -33.27
C ARG A 964 -36.59 -23.08 -34.67
#